data_AF-A0A2V9D4P9-F1
#
_entry.id   AF-A0A2V9D4P9-F1
#
_cell.length_a   1.000
_cell.length_b   1.000
_cell.length_c   1.000
_cell.angle_alpha   90.00
_cell.angle_beta   90.00
_cell.angle_gamma   90.00
#
_symmetry.space_group_name_H-M   'P 1'
#
loop_
_entity.id
_entity.type
_entity.pdbx_description
1 polymer ?
#
loop_
_entity_poly.entity_id
_entity_poly.type
_entity_poly.pdbx_seq_one_letter_code
_entity_poly.pdbx_strand_id
1 'polypeptide(L)'
;MAEVAPGAAAISSESAERRERIFDRFRRWGYLAARLDPLGFLRPASPAELDDTTPWSSEARAIYCGTIGAEFMHIADPQRREWIAARMERSPGAKPDQQRILERLIRAELFEQTLQARFVGTKRYSLEGLAVLIPLLDHIVGTGAASGIDQMVLAMSHRGRLNVMVHIVGRPPAEIFADFEDVDPRSVLGGGDVKYHVGATGDYRTTTGHAVEVHLVSNPSHLEAVDPVSMGRARAKQARISGQGWQRVLPVTLHGDAAFAGQGIWAETLNMGNLSAYTVGGTIHIIVNNLLGFTTPPVELHSSPFASDLAKRQSIPIFHVNGEDPDAVVSVAEIAADYRAQFSSDVVIDLIGFRRHGHSEVDDPTITQPRLYARIKDHPPLWQIYAGQNGFDAASTVTQVRGEFDESFAIASRATEKPVHHQLPSYWERYERGCYDPKYEVNTDADAARLTEIATALTRYPDGFAIHPKVKRLLEQRLEMGRGSRPVDYGMAEALAFGTLLLEGIPVRLTGQDTRRGTFNQRHAALIDTQTEGEYVPLEHLASSQARCEICNSPLSEAAVLGFEYGYSRDYPEALVAWEAQFGDFANGAQVIIDQFISAAEDKWDLPSGVVLLLPHGYEGQGPEHSSARIERFLQLAAEDNLQVCQPSTAAQYFHLLRRQALRSWRKPLVVFTPKSMLRRPESASALADFAEMRFLNVVPEREIQDVRRMLICTGKIGHELRAERKRRGDTELTNSNKRRCSRWPSRLQKINPAPRSPQLAGLAGQLAALAVAYRSVYMSRQVIKRRSRGFICVNAHPEGCRLNVERQIVIAEQAPPREGAPRNVLVIGASTGYGLASRIAAGWGYGARTLGVFFERPPDEEKTATAGYYNTVALDQRARRDGLLAAHINGDAFSDECKREAIEIVRRELAPLDLIIYSLASPKRAHPRTGVIHNSVLKPIGQSYSDRTIELDSEKVVSVTLPPASEKEIADTVAVMGGDDWRIWIDALAQEGLLAPGVSTLAYSYIGPEMTWPIYRDGTIGRAKNDLEQSARSLDAFLSPKFGGRALICVNKAVVTQASAAIPVVPLYLSLLIKVMTEKRLEEGPIEQMRRLFADFGTNTDLETDETGRLRLDDREMRTDVQTEIARLWPQVTTENLRSLTDFAGFQRQFRNLFGFDVEGVDYERPVETNIELPSER
;
A
#
# COMPACT_ATOMS: atom_id res chain seq x y z
N MET A 1 -29.00 81.55 2.08
CA MET A 1 -28.90 81.99 3.48
C MET A 1 -29.53 80.94 4.37
N ALA A 2 -28.69 80.10 4.98
CA ALA A 2 -28.83 79.46 6.28
C ALA A 2 -27.58 78.58 6.45
N GLU A 3 -26.72 78.97 7.40
CA GLU A 3 -25.38 78.42 7.66
C GLU A 3 -25.43 76.99 8.23
N VAL A 4 -24.50 76.13 7.79
CA VAL A 4 -23.96 75.01 8.58
C VAL A 4 -22.44 74.95 8.37
N ALA A 5 -21.75 74.65 9.48
CA ALA A 5 -20.36 74.91 9.83
C ALA A 5 -19.25 74.28 8.93
N PRO A 6 -18.00 74.80 8.99
CA PRO A 6 -16.90 74.44 8.10
C PRO A 6 -16.02 73.31 8.66
N GLY A 7 -15.54 72.39 7.82
CA GLY A 7 -14.47 71.47 8.21
C GLY A 7 -14.31 70.17 7.41
N ALA A 8 -14.26 70.23 6.08
CA ALA A 8 -13.71 69.13 5.27
C ALA A 8 -12.59 69.72 4.41
N ALA A 9 -11.36 69.68 4.92
CA ALA A 9 -10.19 70.09 4.15
C ALA A 9 -10.01 69.12 2.97
N ALA A 10 -10.02 69.65 1.75
CA ALA A 10 -9.61 68.91 0.56
C ALA A 10 -8.16 68.44 0.76
N ILE A 11 -7.93 67.12 0.71
CA ILE A 11 -6.59 66.52 0.76
C ILE A 11 -5.82 67.07 -0.44
N SER A 12 -4.70 67.78 -0.22
CA SER A 12 -3.84 68.25 -1.31
C SER A 12 -3.28 67.07 -2.11
N SER A 13 -2.96 67.25 -3.40
CA SER A 13 -2.40 66.18 -4.25
C SER A 13 -1.15 65.53 -3.63
N GLU A 14 -0.28 66.34 -3.01
CA GLU A 14 0.91 65.89 -2.28
C GLU A 14 0.57 65.02 -1.06
N SER A 15 -0.52 65.35 -0.35
CA SER A 15 -1.01 64.57 0.79
C SER A 15 -1.65 63.24 0.36
N ALA A 16 -2.34 63.21 -0.78
CA ALA A 16 -2.89 61.98 -1.35
C ALA A 16 -1.78 61.03 -1.84
N GLU A 17 -0.79 61.55 -2.55
CA GLU A 17 0.39 60.79 -2.97
C GLU A 17 1.18 60.24 -1.77
N ARG A 18 1.30 61.03 -0.70
CA ARG A 18 1.98 60.58 0.53
C ARG A 18 1.21 59.46 1.22
N ARG A 19 -0.11 59.55 1.33
CA ARG A 19 -0.96 58.46 1.85
C ARG A 19 -0.77 57.19 1.01
N GLU A 20 -0.84 57.32 -0.31
CA GLU A 20 -0.71 56.18 -1.22
C GLU A 20 0.66 55.49 -1.12
N ARG A 21 1.76 56.26 -1.02
CA ARG A 21 3.11 55.69 -0.76
C ARG A 21 3.21 54.95 0.57
N ILE A 22 2.48 55.39 1.60
CA ILE A 22 2.42 54.68 2.87
C ILE A 22 1.64 53.38 2.70
N PHE A 23 0.44 53.45 2.13
CA PHE A 23 -0.41 52.27 1.90
C PHE A 23 0.28 51.22 1.02
N ASP A 24 0.96 51.60 -0.06
CA ASP A 24 1.72 50.65 -0.91
C ASP A 24 2.79 49.88 -0.11
N ARG A 25 3.49 50.51 0.84
CA ARG A 25 4.44 49.80 1.73
C ARG A 25 3.74 48.75 2.60
N PHE A 26 2.58 49.09 3.17
CA PHE A 26 1.80 48.14 3.98
C PHE A 26 1.15 47.03 3.14
N ARG A 27 0.69 47.31 1.91
CA ARG A 27 0.19 46.29 0.97
C ARG A 27 1.28 45.28 0.60
N ARG A 28 2.54 45.73 0.52
CA ARG A 28 3.69 44.87 0.17
C ARG A 28 4.23 44.07 1.34
N TRP A 29 4.28 44.65 2.53
CA TRP A 29 5.05 44.09 3.65
C TRP A 29 4.26 43.92 4.94
N GLY A 30 3.03 44.43 5.01
CA GLY A 30 2.20 44.44 6.23
C GLY A 30 1.92 43.05 6.78
N TYR A 31 1.73 42.07 5.89
CA TYR A 31 1.48 40.67 6.25
C TYR A 31 2.60 40.07 7.14
N LEU A 32 3.86 40.50 6.96
CA LEU A 32 4.99 40.06 7.79
C LEU A 32 4.86 40.54 9.24
N ALA A 33 4.20 41.67 9.46
CA ALA A 33 3.97 42.27 10.77
C ALA A 33 2.57 41.97 11.34
N ALA A 34 1.79 41.10 10.68
CA ALA A 34 0.45 40.73 11.13
C ALA A 34 0.47 39.80 12.35
N ARG A 35 -0.55 39.91 13.21
CA ARG A 35 -0.73 39.11 14.43
C ARG A 35 -1.52 37.84 14.13
N LEU A 36 -0.84 36.91 13.46
CA LEU A 36 -1.45 35.73 12.86
C LEU A 36 -1.58 34.52 13.80
N ASP A 37 -0.66 34.36 14.76
CA ASP A 37 -0.66 33.20 15.66
C ASP A 37 -1.21 33.55 17.05
N PRO A 38 -2.33 32.94 17.47
CA PRO A 38 -2.94 33.17 18.78
C PRO A 38 -2.02 32.81 19.96
N LEU A 39 -1.11 31.86 19.77
CA LEU A 39 -0.21 31.38 20.82
C LEU A 39 1.18 32.04 20.80
N GLY A 40 1.48 32.87 19.80
CA GLY A 40 2.71 33.68 19.72
C GLY A 40 4.02 32.90 19.51
N PHE A 41 3.96 31.74 18.84
CA PHE A 41 5.10 30.98 18.33
C PHE A 41 5.56 31.45 16.95
N LEU A 42 4.63 31.85 16.08
CA LEU A 42 4.91 32.61 14.86
C LEU A 42 4.99 34.10 15.21
N ARG A 43 6.21 34.63 15.29
CA ARG A 43 6.44 36.02 15.68
C ARG A 43 6.30 36.95 14.47
N PRO A 44 5.54 38.07 14.60
CA PRO A 44 5.55 39.10 13.58
C PRO A 44 6.97 39.64 13.37
N ALA A 45 7.35 39.82 12.12
CA ALA A 45 8.56 40.54 11.77
C ALA A 45 8.35 42.06 11.91
N SER A 46 9.46 42.80 11.93
CA SER A 46 9.46 44.26 11.94
C SER A 46 10.20 44.82 10.72
N PRO A 47 9.59 44.80 9.52
CA PRO A 47 10.21 45.37 8.33
C PRO A 47 10.51 46.86 8.51
N ALA A 48 11.71 47.29 8.12
CA ALA A 48 12.13 48.69 8.24
C ALA A 48 11.24 49.63 7.41
N GLU A 49 10.65 49.12 6.33
CA GLU A 49 9.72 49.83 5.44
C GLU A 49 8.45 50.30 6.17
N LEU A 50 8.08 49.65 7.28
CA LEU A 50 6.88 49.94 8.08
C LEU A 50 7.16 50.83 9.31
N ASP A 51 8.39 51.35 9.45
CA ASP A 51 8.79 52.25 10.54
C ASP A 51 8.29 53.69 10.27
N ASP A 52 6.98 53.88 10.43
CA ASP A 52 6.27 55.14 10.20
C ASP A 52 5.15 55.28 11.25
N THR A 53 5.01 56.45 11.87
CA THR A 53 4.07 56.74 12.97
C THR A 53 2.99 57.77 12.61
N THR A 54 2.78 58.03 11.32
CA THR A 54 1.70 58.91 10.85
C THR A 54 0.30 58.34 11.11
N PRO A 55 -0.76 59.18 11.08
CA PRO A 55 -2.14 58.68 11.14
C PRO A 55 -2.47 57.67 10.03
N TRP A 56 -1.95 57.89 8.82
CA TRP A 56 -2.14 56.96 7.69
C TRP A 56 -1.39 55.63 7.88
N SER A 57 -0.19 55.64 8.46
CA SER A 57 0.50 54.38 8.78
C SER A 57 -0.23 53.62 9.90
N SER A 58 -0.89 54.33 10.83
CA SER A 58 -1.72 53.71 11.86
C SER A 58 -2.98 53.08 11.27
N GLU A 59 -3.64 53.76 10.33
CA GLU A 59 -4.77 53.25 9.55
C GLU A 59 -4.36 52.00 8.73
N ALA A 60 -3.29 52.10 7.94
CA ALA A 60 -2.79 50.99 7.13
C ALA A 60 -2.33 49.80 7.99
N ARG A 61 -1.75 50.04 9.18
CA ARG A 61 -1.36 49.00 10.14
C ARG A 61 -2.58 48.25 10.69
N ALA A 62 -3.69 48.95 10.94
CA ALA A 62 -4.92 48.30 11.40
C ALA A 62 -5.49 47.33 10.35
N ILE A 63 -5.29 47.63 9.06
CA ILE A 63 -5.78 46.83 7.93
C ILE A 63 -4.83 45.66 7.62
N TYR A 64 -3.52 45.93 7.48
CA TYR A 64 -2.57 44.97 6.94
C TYR A 64 -1.68 44.26 7.98
N CYS A 65 -1.70 44.72 9.23
CA CYS A 65 -0.92 44.13 10.34
C CYS A 65 -1.83 43.69 11.51
N GLY A 66 -3.12 43.55 11.26
CA GLY A 66 -4.12 43.08 12.22
C GLY A 66 -4.08 41.55 12.38
N THR A 67 -5.25 40.94 12.49
CA THR A 67 -5.45 39.48 12.49
C THR A 67 -5.53 38.89 11.08
N ILE A 68 -5.47 39.74 10.05
CA ILE A 68 -5.34 39.38 8.64
C ILE A 68 -4.01 39.90 8.11
N GLY A 69 -3.26 39.04 7.43
CA GLY A 69 -2.12 39.38 6.59
C GLY A 69 -2.42 39.02 5.15
N ALA A 70 -2.35 39.99 4.23
CA ALA A 70 -2.67 39.77 2.82
C ALA A 70 -1.42 39.87 1.94
N GLU A 71 -1.16 38.84 1.15
CA GLU A 71 -0.12 38.82 0.13
C GLU A 71 -0.77 38.79 -1.26
N PHE A 72 -0.64 39.90 -1.98
CA PHE A 72 -1.20 40.02 -3.32
C PHE A 72 -0.37 40.89 -4.25
N MET A 73 0.63 41.61 -3.72
CA MET A 73 1.45 42.53 -4.52
C MET A 73 2.41 41.81 -5.47
N HIS A 74 2.60 40.49 -5.35
CA HIS A 74 3.31 39.65 -6.33
C HIS A 74 2.49 39.35 -7.58
N ILE A 75 1.18 39.60 -7.57
CA ILE A 75 0.29 39.40 -8.72
C ILE A 75 0.62 40.46 -9.78
N ALA A 76 0.93 40.01 -11.00
CA ALA A 76 1.30 40.92 -12.09
C ALA A 76 0.15 41.85 -12.52
N ASP A 77 -1.08 41.31 -12.55
CA ASP A 77 -2.30 42.00 -12.96
C ASP A 77 -2.66 43.15 -11.98
N PRO A 78 -2.59 44.43 -12.43
CA PRO A 78 -2.93 45.58 -11.58
C PRO A 78 -4.40 45.59 -11.16
N GLN A 79 -5.33 45.17 -12.03
CA GLN A 79 -6.76 45.20 -11.73
C GLN A 79 -7.10 44.26 -10.58
N ARG A 80 -6.47 43.09 -10.53
CA ARG A 80 -6.59 42.15 -9.41
C ARG A 80 -6.03 42.73 -8.11
N ARG A 81 -4.87 43.38 -8.17
CA ARG A 81 -4.26 44.02 -6.99
C ARG A 81 -5.12 45.16 -6.44
N GLU A 82 -5.62 46.02 -7.33
CA GLU A 82 -6.52 47.12 -6.98
C GLU A 82 -7.83 46.61 -6.40
N TRP A 83 -8.39 45.53 -6.96
CA TRP A 83 -9.61 44.90 -6.43
C TRP A 83 -9.41 44.40 -5.00
N ILE A 84 -8.29 43.71 -4.71
CA ILE A 84 -7.98 43.21 -3.37
C ILE A 84 -7.74 44.36 -2.40
N ALA A 85 -6.94 45.36 -2.79
CA ALA A 85 -6.69 46.55 -1.98
C ALA A 85 -8.01 47.27 -1.65
N ALA A 86 -8.87 47.48 -2.64
CA ALA A 86 -10.17 48.12 -2.45
C ALA A 86 -11.11 47.30 -1.54
N ARG A 87 -11.00 45.98 -1.51
CA ARG A 87 -11.82 45.13 -0.63
C ARG A 87 -11.31 45.15 0.82
N MET A 88 -9.99 45.16 1.00
CA MET A 88 -9.32 45.24 2.31
C MET A 88 -9.41 46.63 2.96
N GLU A 89 -9.34 47.71 2.18
CA GLU A 89 -9.31 49.10 2.67
C GLU A 89 -10.69 49.73 2.84
N ARG A 90 -11.76 49.01 2.49
CA ARG A 90 -13.13 49.48 2.74
C ARG A 90 -13.37 49.62 4.24
N SER A 91 -14.12 50.67 4.61
CA SER A 91 -14.68 50.74 5.96
C SER A 91 -15.48 49.46 6.24
N PRO A 92 -15.38 48.88 7.45
CA PRO A 92 -16.03 47.63 7.77
C PRO A 92 -17.53 47.73 7.44
N GLY A 93 -18.02 46.78 6.63
CA GLY A 93 -19.40 46.70 6.19
C GLY A 93 -20.35 46.28 7.32
N ALA A 94 -21.48 45.69 6.96
CA ALA A 94 -22.32 45.01 7.95
C ALA A 94 -21.47 43.95 8.67
N LYS A 95 -21.53 43.94 10.01
CA LYS A 95 -20.83 42.91 10.79
C LYS A 95 -21.34 41.52 10.40
N PRO A 96 -20.47 40.49 10.37
CA PRO A 96 -20.91 39.11 10.20
C PRO A 96 -21.99 38.74 11.23
N ASP A 97 -22.82 37.75 10.91
CA ASP A 97 -23.79 37.20 11.86
C ASP A 97 -23.05 36.44 12.98
N GLN A 98 -22.67 37.18 14.02
CA GLN A 98 -21.89 36.68 15.14
C GLN A 98 -22.61 35.58 15.92
N GLN A 99 -23.96 35.57 15.93
CA GLN A 99 -24.72 34.50 16.59
C GLN A 99 -24.61 33.19 15.82
N ARG A 100 -24.73 33.24 14.48
CA ARG A 100 -24.51 32.07 13.62
C ARG A 100 -23.07 31.55 13.73
N ILE A 101 -22.09 32.45 13.74
CA ILE A 101 -20.68 32.07 13.93
C ILE A 101 -20.51 31.33 15.25
N LEU A 102 -21.04 31.88 16.34
CA LEU A 102 -20.99 31.26 17.65
C LEU A 102 -21.68 29.88 17.66
N GLU A 103 -22.87 29.75 17.08
CA GLU A 103 -23.58 28.47 16.98
C GLU A 103 -22.74 27.41 16.25
N ARG A 104 -22.13 27.77 15.11
CA ARG A 104 -21.27 26.87 14.35
C ARG A 104 -20.03 26.44 15.13
N LEU A 105 -19.39 27.36 15.86
CA LEU A 105 -18.26 27.06 16.74
C LEU A 105 -18.66 26.10 17.87
N ILE A 106 -19.80 26.34 18.52
CA ILE A 106 -20.33 25.47 19.59
C ILE A 106 -20.56 24.07 19.04
N ARG A 107 -21.25 23.94 17.90
CA ARG A 107 -21.54 22.63 17.28
C ARG A 107 -20.24 21.88 16.93
N ALA A 108 -19.28 22.57 16.32
CA ALA A 108 -18.01 21.98 15.91
C ALA A 108 -17.19 21.44 17.09
N GLU A 109 -17.00 22.23 18.16
CA GLU A 109 -16.20 21.78 19.31
C GLU A 109 -16.95 20.79 20.21
N LEU A 110 -18.26 20.94 20.39
CA LEU A 110 -19.05 19.95 21.14
C LEU A 110 -19.07 18.58 20.46
N PHE A 111 -19.08 18.54 19.12
CA PHE A 111 -18.99 17.29 18.37
C PHE A 111 -17.68 16.53 18.68
N GLU A 112 -16.54 17.24 18.67
CA GLU A 112 -15.23 16.67 19.01
C GLU A 112 -15.17 16.19 20.48
N GLN A 113 -15.75 16.98 21.39
CA GLN A 113 -15.82 16.62 22.81
C GLN A 113 -16.70 15.39 23.06
N THR A 114 -17.82 15.25 22.34
CA THR A 114 -18.66 14.05 22.39
C THR A 114 -17.87 12.83 21.91
N LEU A 115 -17.17 12.92 20.78
CA LEU A 115 -16.32 11.84 20.29
C LEU A 115 -15.22 11.48 21.29
N GLN A 116 -14.55 12.47 21.89
CA GLN A 116 -13.51 12.26 22.90
C GLN A 116 -14.05 11.55 24.15
N ALA A 117 -15.25 11.93 24.60
CA ALA A 117 -15.86 11.38 25.80
C ALA A 117 -16.35 9.93 25.61
N ARG A 118 -16.87 9.61 24.42
CA ARG A 118 -17.48 8.30 24.12
C ARG A 118 -16.48 7.28 23.57
N PHE A 119 -15.52 7.70 22.75
CA PHE A 119 -14.63 6.80 22.00
C PHE A 119 -13.15 7.00 22.36
N VAL A 120 -12.84 6.85 23.65
CA VAL A 120 -11.48 7.01 24.18
C VAL A 120 -10.53 6.02 23.50
N GLY A 121 -9.35 6.50 23.07
CA GLY A 121 -8.34 5.68 22.41
C GLY A 121 -8.52 5.50 20.91
N THR A 122 -9.57 6.08 20.31
CA THR A 122 -9.79 6.02 18.85
C THR A 122 -9.23 7.26 18.15
N LYS A 123 -8.49 7.05 17.06
CA LYS A 123 -7.99 8.14 16.21
C LYS A 123 -9.13 8.77 15.42
N ARG A 124 -9.28 10.09 15.52
CA ARG A 124 -10.26 10.89 14.76
C ARG A 124 -9.67 12.13 14.10
N TYR A 125 -8.47 12.55 14.49
CA TYR A 125 -7.79 13.74 13.98
C TYR A 125 -8.59 15.04 14.18
N SER A 126 -8.91 15.30 15.45
CA SER A 126 -9.71 16.41 15.95
C SER A 126 -9.36 17.76 15.32
N LEU A 127 -10.40 18.56 15.08
CA LEU A 127 -10.32 19.94 14.63
C LEU A 127 -10.06 20.95 15.76
N GLU A 128 -10.06 20.53 17.03
CA GLU A 128 -9.91 21.43 18.18
C GLU A 128 -8.61 22.25 18.09
N GLY A 129 -8.75 23.57 18.26
CA GLY A 129 -7.71 24.58 17.98
C GLY A 129 -7.85 25.28 16.62
N LEU A 130 -8.65 24.71 15.70
CA LEU A 130 -8.98 25.27 14.38
C LEU A 130 -10.48 25.09 14.03
N ALA A 131 -11.36 25.02 15.04
CA ALA A 131 -12.81 24.83 14.88
C ALA A 131 -13.49 25.91 14.01
N VAL A 132 -12.85 27.09 13.86
CA VAL A 132 -13.30 28.18 12.99
C VAL A 132 -13.34 27.80 11.49
N LEU A 133 -12.72 26.68 11.10
CA LEU A 133 -12.85 26.11 9.77
C LEU A 133 -14.33 25.88 9.37
N ILE A 134 -15.19 25.53 10.33
CA ILE A 134 -16.62 25.33 10.06
C ILE A 134 -17.32 26.65 9.69
N PRO A 135 -17.23 27.73 10.50
CA PRO A 135 -17.67 29.07 10.07
C PRO A 135 -17.07 29.54 8.73
N LEU A 136 -15.79 29.26 8.46
CA LEU A 136 -15.14 29.62 7.20
C LEU A 136 -15.84 28.95 6.01
N LEU A 137 -16.01 27.63 6.06
CA LEU A 137 -16.66 26.86 5.00
C LEU A 137 -18.15 27.20 4.87
N ASP A 138 -18.86 27.40 5.98
CA ASP A 138 -20.26 27.84 6.03
C ASP A 138 -20.44 29.12 5.20
N HIS A 139 -19.53 30.08 5.36
CA HIS A 139 -19.58 31.36 4.65
C HIS A 139 -19.14 31.27 3.19
N ILE A 140 -18.14 30.44 2.86
CA ILE A 140 -17.74 30.16 1.46
C ILE A 140 -18.93 29.56 0.69
N VAL A 141 -19.61 28.57 1.25
CA VAL A 141 -20.78 27.95 0.61
C VAL A 141 -21.93 28.95 0.48
N GLY A 142 -22.20 29.74 1.52
CA GLY A 142 -23.22 30.79 1.47
C GLY A 142 -22.97 31.85 0.39
N THR A 143 -21.74 32.35 0.31
CA THR A 143 -21.33 33.37 -0.68
C THR A 143 -21.30 32.80 -2.10
N GLY A 144 -20.81 31.56 -2.25
CA GLY A 144 -20.82 30.84 -3.52
C GLY A 144 -22.24 30.62 -4.03
N ALA A 145 -23.16 30.18 -3.17
CA ALA A 145 -24.57 30.00 -3.51
C ALA A 145 -25.24 31.32 -3.98
N ALA A 146 -24.97 32.43 -3.29
CA ALA A 146 -25.44 33.74 -3.71
C ALA A 146 -24.89 34.16 -5.10
N SER A 147 -23.75 33.60 -5.49
CA SER A 147 -23.11 33.79 -6.80
C SER A 147 -23.51 32.75 -7.86
N GLY A 148 -24.45 31.85 -7.56
CA GLY A 148 -24.98 30.85 -8.50
C GLY A 148 -24.32 29.47 -8.46
N ILE A 149 -23.53 29.16 -7.42
CA ILE A 149 -22.99 27.82 -7.19
C ILE A 149 -24.07 26.88 -6.69
N ASP A 150 -24.15 25.69 -7.28
CA ASP A 150 -25.08 24.63 -6.89
C ASP A 150 -24.38 23.35 -6.48
N GLN A 151 -23.11 23.19 -6.84
CA GLN A 151 -22.29 22.04 -6.44
C GLN A 151 -20.93 22.50 -5.89
N MET A 152 -20.53 21.91 -4.78
CA MET A 152 -19.18 22.04 -4.24
C MET A 152 -18.45 20.70 -4.32
N VAL A 153 -17.30 20.65 -4.98
CA VAL A 153 -16.38 19.50 -4.92
C VAL A 153 -15.35 19.81 -3.86
N LEU A 154 -15.39 19.09 -2.75
CA LEU A 154 -14.55 19.30 -1.58
C LEU A 154 -13.51 18.20 -1.46
N ALA A 155 -12.24 18.54 -1.35
CA ALA A 155 -11.17 17.62 -1.02
C ALA A 155 -10.46 18.06 0.26
N MET A 156 -10.07 17.10 1.10
CA MET A 156 -9.35 17.40 2.33
C MET A 156 -8.54 16.21 2.82
N SER A 157 -7.56 16.49 3.67
CA SER A 157 -6.83 15.50 4.45
C SER A 157 -7.64 14.98 5.65
N HIS A 158 -6.97 14.51 6.71
CA HIS A 158 -7.62 13.94 7.89
C HIS A 158 -8.14 14.99 8.89
N ARG A 159 -7.54 16.20 8.95
CA ARG A 159 -7.77 17.17 10.02
C ARG A 159 -9.21 17.68 10.02
N GLY A 160 -9.98 17.34 11.05
CA GLY A 160 -11.38 17.76 11.20
C GLY A 160 -12.34 17.19 10.16
N ARG A 161 -11.97 16.11 9.46
CA ARG A 161 -12.80 15.57 8.37
C ARG A 161 -14.19 15.16 8.81
N LEU A 162 -14.31 14.49 9.96
CA LEU A 162 -15.59 14.08 10.50
C LEU A 162 -16.48 15.29 10.86
N ASN A 163 -15.84 16.36 11.35
CA ASN A 163 -16.49 17.64 11.64
C ASN A 163 -17.09 18.27 10.37
N VAL A 164 -16.29 18.28 9.29
CA VAL A 164 -16.72 18.76 7.96
C VAL A 164 -17.84 17.89 7.38
N MET A 165 -17.78 16.57 7.54
CA MET A 165 -18.86 15.67 7.09
C MET A 165 -20.20 16.02 7.76
N VAL A 166 -20.21 16.27 9.07
CA VAL A 166 -21.44 16.62 9.79
C VAL A 166 -21.92 18.02 9.42
N HIS A 167 -21.06 19.02 9.50
CA HIS A 167 -21.50 20.41 9.51
C HIS A 167 -21.50 21.09 8.14
N ILE A 168 -20.74 20.57 7.17
CA ILE A 168 -20.62 21.15 5.83
C ILE A 168 -21.19 20.22 4.76
N VAL A 169 -20.88 18.91 4.80
CA VAL A 169 -21.51 17.96 3.87
C VAL A 169 -22.97 17.70 4.27
N GLY A 170 -23.29 17.80 5.57
CA GLY A 170 -24.65 17.62 6.08
C GLY A 170 -25.00 16.17 6.41
N ARG A 171 -24.01 15.33 6.71
CA ARG A 171 -24.27 13.95 7.18
C ARG A 171 -24.84 13.98 8.61
N PRO A 172 -25.86 13.16 8.93
CA PRO A 172 -26.37 13.03 10.29
C PRO A 172 -25.26 12.61 11.28
N PRO A 173 -25.15 13.24 12.46
CA PRO A 173 -24.16 12.83 13.48
C PRO A 173 -24.27 11.35 13.87
N ALA A 174 -25.50 10.80 13.88
CA ALA A 174 -25.77 9.40 14.19
C ALA A 174 -25.04 8.43 13.25
N GLU A 175 -24.92 8.76 11.96
CA GLU A 175 -24.18 7.93 11.00
C GLU A 175 -22.68 7.96 11.30
N ILE A 176 -22.14 9.13 11.61
CA ILE A 176 -20.71 9.25 11.95
C ILE A 176 -20.41 8.53 13.27
N PHE A 177 -21.29 8.59 14.26
CA PHE A 177 -21.13 7.84 15.50
C PHE A 177 -21.21 6.32 15.29
N ALA A 178 -22.06 5.84 14.36
CA ALA A 178 -22.15 4.42 14.06
C ALA A 178 -20.85 3.84 13.47
N ASP A 179 -20.05 4.64 12.75
CA ASP A 179 -18.71 4.24 12.29
C ASP A 179 -17.69 3.97 13.42
N PHE A 180 -18.02 4.34 14.66
CA PHE A 180 -17.18 4.06 15.83
C PHE A 180 -17.63 2.85 16.64
N GLU A 181 -18.83 2.31 16.40
CA GLU A 181 -19.42 1.20 17.18
C GLU A 181 -19.03 -0.20 16.64
N ASP A 182 -18.05 -0.30 15.72
CA ASP A 182 -17.55 -1.56 15.11
C ASP A 182 -18.67 -2.57 14.76
N VAL A 183 -19.67 -2.08 14.01
CA VAL A 183 -20.91 -2.81 13.68
C VAL A 183 -20.68 -4.10 12.86
N ASP A 184 -19.48 -4.31 12.28
CA ASP A 184 -19.11 -5.58 11.63
C ASP A 184 -17.67 -6.05 11.96
N PRO A 185 -17.51 -7.10 12.79
CA PRO A 185 -16.23 -7.75 13.08
C PRO A 185 -15.54 -8.39 11.87
N ARG A 186 -16.24 -8.58 10.73
CA ARG A 186 -15.65 -9.11 9.48
C ARG A 186 -14.98 -8.02 8.64
N SER A 187 -15.19 -6.74 8.96
CA SER A 187 -14.52 -5.62 8.30
C SER A 187 -13.00 -5.60 8.52
N VAL A 188 -12.48 -6.35 9.51
CA VAL A 188 -11.04 -6.54 9.77
C VAL A 188 -10.40 -7.58 8.82
N LEU A 189 -11.23 -8.34 8.09
CA LEU A 189 -10.82 -9.45 7.20
C LEU A 189 -11.17 -9.20 5.72
N GLY A 190 -11.75 -8.04 5.35
CA GLY A 190 -12.21 -7.73 3.98
C GLY A 190 -12.02 -6.26 3.54
N GLY A 191 -12.52 -5.90 2.34
CA GLY A 191 -12.39 -4.57 1.74
C GLY A 191 -13.05 -3.42 2.52
N GLY A 192 -12.54 -2.19 2.33
CA GLY A 192 -12.97 -0.97 3.01
C GLY A 192 -11.80 -0.01 3.30
N ASP A 193 -12.09 1.12 3.95
CA ASP A 193 -11.07 2.09 4.39
C ASP A 193 -11.44 2.71 5.75
N VAL A 194 -10.47 3.39 6.37
CA VAL A 194 -10.66 4.07 7.65
C VAL A 194 -11.62 5.27 7.52
N LYS A 195 -12.40 5.53 8.58
CA LYS A 195 -13.47 6.55 8.62
C LYS A 195 -13.05 7.94 8.11
N TYR A 196 -11.80 8.35 8.35
CA TYR A 196 -11.26 9.64 7.92
C TYR A 196 -10.69 9.66 6.49
N HIS A 197 -10.95 8.63 5.68
CA HIS A 197 -10.68 8.59 4.23
C HIS A 197 -11.96 8.56 3.38
N VAL A 198 -13.05 8.07 3.95
CA VAL A 198 -14.32 7.88 3.22
C VAL A 198 -14.90 9.24 2.84
N GLY A 199 -15.29 9.38 1.57
CA GLY A 199 -15.97 10.55 1.04
C GLY A 199 -17.43 10.59 1.46
N ALA A 200 -18.09 11.72 1.23
CA ALA A 200 -19.49 11.91 1.58
C ALA A 200 -20.22 12.78 0.55
N THR A 201 -21.51 12.53 0.41
CA THR A 201 -22.42 13.36 -0.39
C THR A 201 -23.56 13.82 0.50
N GLY A 202 -23.94 15.09 0.37
CA GLY A 202 -25.09 15.65 1.07
C GLY A 202 -25.45 17.05 0.58
N ASP A 203 -26.60 17.54 1.04
CA ASP A 203 -27.15 18.84 0.67
C ASP A 203 -26.94 19.84 1.80
N TYR A 204 -26.12 20.86 1.55
CA TYR A 204 -25.95 21.97 2.46
C TYR A 204 -27.00 23.05 2.17
N ARG A 205 -27.76 23.46 3.19
CA ARG A 205 -28.73 24.57 3.09
C ARG A 205 -28.15 25.87 3.63
N THR A 206 -28.11 26.89 2.77
CA THR A 206 -27.66 28.23 3.16
C THR A 206 -28.70 28.95 4.02
N THR A 207 -28.33 30.10 4.61
CA THR A 207 -29.26 31.00 5.32
C THR A 207 -30.45 31.44 4.48
N THR A 208 -30.27 31.54 3.17
CA THR A 208 -31.31 31.95 2.21
C THR A 208 -32.19 30.78 1.76
N GLY A 209 -31.90 29.56 2.20
CA GLY A 209 -32.63 28.34 1.86
C GLY A 209 -32.17 27.67 0.56
N HIS A 210 -31.19 28.24 -0.15
CA HIS A 210 -30.58 27.62 -1.33
C HIS A 210 -29.85 26.32 -0.92
N ALA A 211 -30.03 25.27 -1.72
CA ALA A 211 -29.37 23.99 -1.49
C ALA A 211 -28.15 23.87 -2.40
N VAL A 212 -26.99 23.58 -1.81
CA VAL A 212 -25.75 23.29 -2.51
C VAL A 212 -25.39 21.83 -2.28
N GLU A 213 -25.23 21.07 -3.35
CA GLU A 213 -24.81 19.67 -3.27
C GLU A 213 -23.30 19.62 -2.98
N VAL A 214 -22.92 19.03 -1.86
CA VAL A 214 -21.52 18.95 -1.42
C VAL A 214 -20.99 17.54 -1.65
N HIS A 215 -19.90 17.43 -2.41
CA HIS A 215 -19.21 16.19 -2.73
C HIS A 215 -17.84 16.16 -2.09
N LEU A 216 -17.72 15.55 -0.90
CA LEU A 216 -16.44 15.28 -0.28
C LEU A 216 -15.77 14.07 -0.95
N VAL A 217 -14.58 14.27 -1.51
CA VAL A 217 -13.82 13.24 -2.23
C VAL A 217 -13.19 12.24 -1.25
N SER A 218 -13.30 10.94 -1.54
CA SER A 218 -12.54 9.91 -0.82
C SER A 218 -11.04 10.01 -1.15
N ASN A 219 -10.17 9.81 -0.18
CA ASN A 219 -8.72 9.95 -0.37
C ASN A 219 -7.94 8.93 0.46
N PRO A 220 -6.75 8.50 0.00
CA PRO A 220 -5.84 7.70 0.82
C PRO A 220 -5.14 8.59 1.87
N SER A 221 -4.33 7.97 2.73
CA SER A 221 -3.44 8.68 3.65
C SER A 221 -2.30 9.45 2.97
N HIS A 222 -2.05 9.20 1.68
CA HIS A 222 -1.02 9.90 0.90
C HIS A 222 -1.50 11.34 0.67
N LEU A 223 -1.06 12.25 1.53
CA LEU A 223 -1.52 13.64 1.56
C LEU A 223 -1.31 14.34 0.20
N GLU A 224 -2.22 15.24 -0.15
CA GLU A 224 -2.28 15.98 -1.42
C GLU A 224 -2.47 15.12 -2.69
N ALA A 225 -2.45 13.78 -2.60
CA ALA A 225 -2.71 12.92 -3.77
C ALA A 225 -4.15 13.02 -4.31
N VAL A 226 -5.08 13.51 -3.48
CA VAL A 226 -6.48 13.76 -3.86
C VAL A 226 -6.67 15.07 -4.62
N ASP A 227 -5.73 16.01 -4.53
CA ASP A 227 -5.86 17.34 -5.14
C ASP A 227 -6.15 17.26 -6.64
N PRO A 228 -5.32 16.60 -7.48
CA PRO A 228 -5.61 16.49 -8.89
C PRO A 228 -6.89 15.69 -9.16
N VAL A 229 -7.21 14.69 -8.34
CA VAL A 229 -8.44 13.88 -8.46
C VAL A 229 -9.67 14.76 -8.29
N SER A 230 -9.65 15.66 -7.31
CA SER A 230 -10.74 16.60 -7.05
C SER A 230 -10.93 17.60 -8.20
N MET A 231 -9.83 18.09 -8.78
CA MET A 231 -9.86 18.96 -9.96
C MET A 231 -10.45 18.25 -11.18
N GLY A 232 -10.05 17.00 -11.41
CA GLY A 232 -10.60 16.16 -12.48
C GLY A 232 -12.10 15.94 -12.34
N ARG A 233 -12.56 15.63 -11.12
CA ARG A 233 -13.98 15.48 -10.78
C ARG A 233 -14.76 16.77 -11.01
N ALA A 234 -14.24 17.91 -10.55
CA ALA A 234 -14.85 19.21 -10.78
C ALA A 234 -14.93 19.51 -12.29
N ARG A 235 -13.86 19.29 -13.05
CA ARG A 235 -13.84 19.50 -14.49
C ARG A 235 -14.88 18.64 -15.21
N ALA A 236 -15.02 17.37 -14.84
CA ALA A 236 -16.03 16.48 -15.42
C ALA A 236 -17.45 17.00 -15.14
N LYS A 237 -17.77 17.40 -13.91
CA LYS A 237 -19.06 18.01 -13.56
C LYS A 237 -19.32 19.29 -14.36
N GLN A 238 -18.31 20.15 -14.50
CA GLN A 238 -18.38 21.36 -15.31
C GLN A 238 -18.63 21.06 -16.80
N ALA A 239 -17.96 20.04 -17.34
CA ALA A 239 -18.12 19.63 -18.73
C ALA A 239 -19.53 19.14 -19.06
N ARG A 240 -20.26 18.62 -18.07
CA ARG A 240 -21.67 18.20 -18.22
C ARG A 240 -22.65 19.37 -18.20
N ILE A 241 -22.23 20.54 -17.71
CA ILE A 241 -23.06 21.75 -17.63
C ILE A 241 -22.74 22.65 -18.84
N SER A 242 -23.70 22.82 -19.74
CA SER A 242 -23.51 23.65 -20.94
C SER A 242 -23.25 25.12 -20.59
N GLY A 243 -22.08 25.65 -20.97
CA GLY A 243 -21.75 27.08 -21.01
C GLY A 243 -21.59 27.79 -19.65
N GLN A 244 -21.85 27.15 -18.52
CA GLN A 244 -21.82 27.76 -17.18
C GLN A 244 -21.14 26.89 -16.11
N GLY A 245 -20.36 25.89 -16.50
CA GLY A 245 -19.78 24.92 -15.56
C GLY A 245 -18.99 25.59 -14.42
N TRP A 246 -18.11 26.55 -14.73
CA TRP A 246 -17.26 27.21 -13.73
C TRP A 246 -18.08 28.03 -12.71
N GLN A 247 -19.19 28.61 -13.15
CA GLN A 247 -20.08 29.42 -12.34
C GLN A 247 -21.00 28.59 -11.45
N ARG A 248 -21.19 27.29 -11.74
CA ARG A 248 -22.11 26.40 -10.99
C ARG A 248 -21.40 25.37 -10.11
N VAL A 249 -20.13 25.03 -10.41
CA VAL A 249 -19.33 24.05 -9.67
C VAL A 249 -18.13 24.74 -9.03
N LEU A 250 -18.06 24.72 -7.70
CA LEU A 250 -16.95 25.27 -6.90
C LEU A 250 -16.04 24.15 -6.39
N PRO A 251 -14.77 24.09 -6.84
CA PRO A 251 -13.76 23.28 -6.19
C PRO A 251 -13.24 23.99 -4.92
N VAL A 252 -13.15 23.24 -3.82
CA VAL A 252 -12.51 23.67 -2.56
C VAL A 252 -11.58 22.57 -2.08
N THR A 253 -10.34 22.92 -1.75
CA THR A 253 -9.33 21.95 -1.28
C THR A 253 -8.72 22.39 0.05
N LEU A 254 -8.73 21.50 1.04
CA LEU A 254 -8.16 21.71 2.36
C LEU A 254 -6.86 20.93 2.53
N HIS A 255 -5.84 21.61 3.01
CA HIS A 255 -4.48 21.11 3.11
C HIS A 255 -3.98 21.16 4.56
N GLY A 256 -2.98 20.36 4.88
CA GLY A 256 -2.15 20.59 6.08
C GLY A 256 -0.97 21.48 5.74
N ASP A 257 -0.50 22.31 6.66
CA ASP A 257 0.66 23.20 6.47
C ASP A 257 1.92 22.46 5.99
N ALA A 258 2.26 21.37 6.67
CA ALA A 258 3.39 20.53 6.31
C ALA A 258 3.27 19.92 4.90
N ALA A 259 2.08 19.43 4.56
CA ALA A 259 1.84 18.70 3.32
C ALA A 259 1.72 19.65 2.12
N PHE A 260 1.06 20.81 2.30
CA PHE A 260 1.00 21.88 1.31
C PHE A 260 2.39 22.35 0.91
N ALA A 261 3.32 22.51 1.87
CA ALA A 261 4.67 22.95 1.54
C ALA A 261 5.56 21.82 0.98
N GLY A 262 5.33 20.57 1.40
CA GLY A 262 6.25 19.46 1.16
C GLY A 262 5.90 18.51 0.00
N GLN A 263 4.63 18.40 -0.40
CA GLN A 263 4.22 17.41 -1.41
C GLN A 263 4.32 17.96 -2.84
N GLY A 264 5.15 17.30 -3.67
CA GLY A 264 5.38 17.72 -5.07
C GLY A 264 4.15 17.65 -5.97
N ILE A 265 3.22 16.72 -5.71
CA ILE A 265 2.00 16.54 -6.51
C ILE A 265 1.06 17.75 -6.43
N TRP A 266 1.10 18.49 -5.32
CA TRP A 266 0.38 19.74 -5.19
C TRP A 266 0.98 20.83 -6.10
N ALA A 267 2.31 20.95 -6.14
CA ALA A 267 2.98 21.87 -7.05
C ALA A 267 2.69 21.56 -8.54
N GLU A 268 2.57 20.29 -8.89
CA GLU A 268 2.11 19.86 -10.22
C GLU A 268 0.65 20.25 -10.47
N THR A 269 -0.23 20.11 -9.48
CA THR A 269 -1.64 20.48 -9.57
C THR A 269 -1.83 21.99 -9.74
N LEU A 270 -1.09 22.81 -8.99
CA LEU A 270 -1.05 24.26 -9.16
C LEU A 270 -0.68 24.67 -10.59
N ASN A 271 0.25 23.98 -11.21
CA ASN A 271 0.68 24.26 -12.58
C ASN A 271 -0.46 24.06 -13.60
N MET A 272 -1.47 23.24 -13.28
CA MET A 272 -2.62 22.99 -14.14
C MET A 272 -3.72 24.07 -14.05
N GLY A 273 -3.74 24.91 -13.00
CA GLY A 273 -4.86 25.81 -12.69
C GLY A 273 -5.30 26.73 -13.83
N ASN A 274 -4.36 27.15 -14.69
CA ASN A 274 -4.61 28.03 -15.84
C ASN A 274 -4.44 27.34 -17.22
N LEU A 275 -4.21 26.02 -17.27
CA LEU A 275 -4.07 25.29 -18.53
C LEU A 275 -5.45 24.92 -19.07
N SER A 276 -5.75 25.24 -20.33
CA SER A 276 -7.11 25.10 -20.92
C SER A 276 -7.74 23.70 -20.78
N ALA A 277 -6.91 22.65 -20.85
CA ALA A 277 -7.34 21.26 -20.75
C ALA A 277 -7.67 20.81 -19.31
N TYR A 278 -7.25 21.58 -18.30
CA TYR A 278 -7.29 21.19 -16.88
C TYR A 278 -7.95 22.23 -15.98
N THR A 279 -8.01 23.49 -16.38
CA THR A 279 -8.57 24.57 -15.57
C THR A 279 -10.03 24.31 -15.19
N VAL A 280 -10.33 24.61 -13.93
CA VAL A 280 -11.65 24.47 -13.30
C VAL A 280 -12.28 25.82 -12.93
N GLY A 281 -11.74 26.93 -13.47
CA GLY A 281 -12.22 28.27 -13.19
C GLY A 281 -11.88 28.77 -11.78
N GLY A 282 -10.71 28.36 -11.26
CA GLY A 282 -10.24 28.75 -9.94
C GLY A 282 -10.74 27.86 -8.79
N THR A 283 -9.83 27.53 -7.88
CA THR A 283 -10.09 26.75 -6.66
C THR A 283 -9.85 27.59 -5.40
N ILE A 284 -10.68 27.40 -4.37
CA ILE A 284 -10.44 27.99 -3.06
C ILE A 284 -9.63 26.99 -2.23
N HIS A 285 -8.40 27.34 -1.90
CA HIS A 285 -7.48 26.54 -1.10
C HIS A 285 -7.49 27.01 0.34
N ILE A 286 -7.59 26.09 1.28
CA ILE A 286 -7.55 26.38 2.72
C ILE A 286 -6.45 25.55 3.36
N ILE A 287 -5.42 26.21 3.89
CA ILE A 287 -4.39 25.55 4.70
C ILE A 287 -4.89 25.54 6.13
N VAL A 288 -5.13 24.35 6.68
CA VAL A 288 -5.52 24.15 8.08
C VAL A 288 -4.24 24.15 8.92
N ASN A 289 -3.67 25.34 9.09
CA ASN A 289 -2.33 25.57 9.58
C ASN A 289 -2.29 25.57 11.11
N ASN A 290 -1.93 24.41 11.68
CA ASN A 290 -1.76 24.24 13.12
C ASN A 290 -0.30 24.43 13.58
N LEU A 291 0.57 24.91 12.67
CA LEU A 291 2.00 25.13 12.88
C LEU A 291 2.75 23.87 13.35
N LEU A 292 2.30 22.67 12.92
CA LEU A 292 2.92 21.40 13.36
C LEU A 292 2.60 20.19 12.46
N GLY A 293 3.62 19.71 11.74
CA GLY A 293 3.55 18.47 10.96
C GLY A 293 3.89 17.25 11.80
N PHE A 294 2.88 16.60 12.38
CA PHE A 294 3.04 15.54 13.40
C PHE A 294 3.86 16.05 14.61
N THR A 295 5.18 15.85 14.62
CA THR A 295 6.14 16.31 15.65
C THR A 295 7.09 17.39 15.11
N THR A 296 7.01 17.75 13.84
CA THR A 296 7.98 18.62 13.17
C THR A 296 7.47 20.07 13.13
N PRO A 297 8.17 21.05 13.73
CA PRO A 297 7.75 22.45 13.76
C PRO A 297 8.02 23.16 12.41
N PRO A 298 7.41 24.33 12.13
CA PRO A 298 7.47 25.00 10.82
C PRO A 298 8.88 25.25 10.29
N VAL A 299 9.81 25.60 11.19
CA VAL A 299 11.23 25.82 10.87
C VAL A 299 11.95 24.59 10.31
N GLU A 300 11.37 23.40 10.48
CA GLU A 300 11.85 22.12 9.94
C GLU A 300 10.93 21.57 8.82
N LEU A 301 9.77 22.20 8.56
CA LEU A 301 8.80 21.76 7.55
C LEU A 301 9.08 22.37 6.17
N HIS A 302 9.44 23.65 6.12
CA HIS A 302 9.60 24.39 4.87
C HIS A 302 10.70 25.45 4.94
N SER A 303 11.28 25.78 3.79
CA SER A 303 12.41 26.71 3.67
C SER A 303 12.01 28.17 3.40
N SER A 304 10.73 28.49 3.63
CA SER A 304 10.13 29.81 3.39
C SER A 304 9.42 30.32 4.67
N PRO A 305 9.12 31.62 4.79
CA PRO A 305 8.42 32.15 5.97
C PRO A 305 7.05 31.51 6.23
N PHE A 306 6.30 31.18 5.17
CA PHE A 306 4.98 30.58 5.28
C PHE A 306 4.87 29.32 4.42
N ALA A 307 4.08 28.35 4.87
CA ALA A 307 3.77 27.15 4.09
C ALA A 307 3.10 27.49 2.74
N SER A 308 2.30 28.56 2.70
CA SER A 308 1.58 29.05 1.51
C SER A 308 2.49 29.60 0.41
N ASP A 309 3.78 29.85 0.68
CA ASP A 309 4.72 30.45 -0.29
C ASP A 309 4.84 29.66 -1.59
N LEU A 310 4.57 28.35 -1.56
CA LEU A 310 4.54 27.52 -2.78
C LEU A 310 3.52 28.02 -3.81
N ALA A 311 2.41 28.63 -3.38
CA ALA A 311 1.37 29.17 -4.25
C ALA A 311 1.84 30.39 -5.07
N LYS A 312 2.89 31.10 -4.63
CA LYS A 312 3.44 32.28 -5.32
C LYS A 312 4.11 31.94 -6.66
N ARG A 313 4.25 30.66 -7.00
CA ARG A 313 4.61 30.21 -8.36
C ARG A 313 3.58 30.64 -9.41
N GLN A 314 2.36 30.98 -8.97
CA GLN A 314 1.27 31.50 -9.79
C GLN A 314 0.81 32.86 -9.24
N SER A 315 0.00 33.58 -10.02
CA SER A 315 -0.61 34.86 -9.62
C SER A 315 -1.82 34.66 -8.69
N ILE A 316 -1.59 33.99 -7.56
CA ILE A 316 -2.60 33.59 -6.58
C ILE A 316 -2.48 34.51 -5.34
N PRO A 317 -3.55 35.19 -4.91
CA PRO A 317 -3.56 35.93 -3.65
C PRO A 317 -3.60 34.96 -2.46
N ILE A 318 -2.92 35.34 -1.39
CA ILE A 318 -2.81 34.57 -0.16
C ILE A 318 -3.30 35.45 1.00
N PHE A 319 -4.26 34.92 1.76
CA PHE A 319 -4.78 35.57 2.96
C PHE A 319 -4.44 34.72 4.18
N HIS A 320 -3.49 35.18 4.98
CA HIS A 320 -3.20 34.61 6.28
C HIS A 320 -4.17 35.20 7.29
N VAL A 321 -4.81 34.34 8.09
CA VAL A 321 -5.80 34.79 9.06
C VAL A 321 -5.67 34.04 10.37
N ASN A 322 -5.74 34.80 11.47
CA ASN A 322 -5.71 34.26 12.83
C ASN A 322 -7.01 33.49 13.11
N GLY A 323 -6.89 32.20 13.41
CA GLY A 323 -8.01 31.31 13.67
C GLY A 323 -8.82 31.63 14.92
N GLU A 324 -8.31 32.50 15.81
CA GLU A 324 -9.05 32.99 16.99
C GLU A 324 -9.77 34.33 16.76
N ASP A 325 -9.79 34.83 15.53
CA ASP A 325 -10.63 35.96 15.12
C ASP A 325 -11.69 35.49 14.09
N PRO A 326 -12.81 34.90 14.55
CA PRO A 326 -13.84 34.38 13.65
C PRO A 326 -14.45 35.42 12.71
N ASP A 327 -14.53 36.70 13.11
CA ASP A 327 -15.07 37.77 12.27
C ASP A 327 -14.13 38.06 11.09
N ALA A 328 -12.82 38.08 11.35
CA ALA A 328 -11.80 38.19 10.31
C ALA A 328 -11.79 36.98 9.37
N VAL A 329 -11.90 35.76 9.91
CA VAL A 329 -11.95 34.52 9.12
C VAL A 329 -13.14 34.52 8.15
N VAL A 330 -14.33 34.88 8.63
CA VAL A 330 -15.53 34.96 7.79
C VAL A 330 -15.42 36.06 6.74
N SER A 331 -14.82 37.21 7.09
CA SER A 331 -14.55 38.28 6.12
C SER A 331 -13.60 37.81 5.00
N VAL A 332 -12.55 37.04 5.34
CA VAL A 332 -11.63 36.47 4.35
C VAL A 332 -12.33 35.41 3.47
N ALA A 333 -13.25 34.61 4.02
CA ALA A 333 -14.07 33.68 3.23
C ALA A 333 -14.88 34.42 2.14
N GLU A 334 -15.50 35.55 2.48
CA GLU A 334 -16.26 36.37 1.53
C GLU A 334 -15.34 36.88 0.40
N ILE A 335 -14.19 37.46 0.78
CA ILE A 335 -13.20 37.99 -0.17
C ILE A 335 -12.70 36.89 -1.12
N ALA A 336 -12.41 35.70 -0.59
CA ALA A 336 -11.90 34.58 -1.39
C ALA A 336 -12.96 34.06 -2.37
N ALA A 337 -14.21 33.90 -1.92
CA ALA A 337 -15.31 33.47 -2.78
C ALA A 337 -15.60 34.51 -3.88
N ASP A 338 -15.67 35.79 -3.53
CA ASP A 338 -15.84 36.90 -4.47
C ASP A 338 -14.69 36.97 -5.49
N TYR A 339 -13.44 36.81 -5.04
CA TYR A 339 -12.27 36.84 -5.91
C TYR A 339 -12.31 35.69 -6.94
N ARG A 340 -12.60 34.47 -6.47
CA ARG A 340 -12.73 33.31 -7.36
C ARG A 340 -13.86 33.52 -8.37
N ALA A 341 -15.02 34.02 -7.94
CA ALA A 341 -16.15 34.30 -8.83
C ALA A 341 -15.82 35.37 -9.88
N GLN A 342 -15.14 36.45 -9.46
CA GLN A 342 -14.80 37.58 -10.33
C GLN A 342 -13.69 37.24 -11.35
N PHE A 343 -12.66 36.50 -10.94
CA PHE A 343 -11.44 36.32 -11.74
C PHE A 343 -11.23 34.89 -12.25
N SER A 344 -12.08 33.93 -11.85
CA SER A 344 -11.95 32.50 -12.21
C SER A 344 -10.53 31.96 -11.95
N SER A 345 -9.97 32.33 -10.80
CA SER A 345 -8.57 32.10 -10.44
C SER A 345 -8.49 31.56 -9.02
N ASP A 346 -7.47 30.76 -8.76
CA ASP A 346 -7.20 30.20 -7.43
C ASP A 346 -6.95 31.31 -6.40
N VAL A 347 -7.31 31.02 -5.14
CA VAL A 347 -7.07 31.86 -3.96
C VAL A 347 -6.70 30.95 -2.78
N VAL A 348 -5.75 31.39 -1.95
CA VAL A 348 -5.29 30.64 -0.77
C VAL A 348 -5.68 31.37 0.51
N ILE A 349 -6.28 30.64 1.44
CA ILE A 349 -6.53 31.05 2.81
C ILE A 349 -5.60 30.23 3.71
N ASP A 350 -4.67 30.88 4.40
CA ASP A 350 -3.81 30.26 5.39
C ASP A 350 -4.42 30.48 6.79
N LEU A 351 -5.16 29.49 7.28
CA LEU A 351 -5.90 29.54 8.53
C LEU A 351 -5.00 29.11 9.69
N ILE A 352 -4.44 30.09 10.40
CA ILE A 352 -3.38 29.86 11.39
C ILE A 352 -3.97 29.72 12.79
N GLY A 353 -3.71 28.59 13.43
CA GLY A 353 -4.12 28.30 14.79
C GLY A 353 -3.20 27.26 15.41
N PHE A 354 -3.78 26.29 16.12
CA PHE A 354 -3.01 25.23 16.78
C PHE A 354 -3.77 23.90 16.76
N ARG A 355 -3.12 22.84 17.22
CA ARG A 355 -3.73 21.52 17.40
C ARG A 355 -3.86 21.21 18.89
N ARG A 356 -5.08 21.04 19.40
CA ARG A 356 -5.36 20.81 20.83
C ARG A 356 -4.67 19.56 21.39
N HIS A 357 -4.74 18.46 20.63
CA HIS A 357 -4.25 17.14 21.01
C HIS A 357 -2.96 16.78 20.25
N GLY A 358 -2.39 15.59 20.51
CA GLY A 358 -1.32 15.01 19.69
C GLY A 358 -1.70 14.86 18.22
N HIS A 359 -0.82 14.31 17.38
CA HIS A 359 -1.11 14.17 15.94
C HIS A 359 -2.42 13.40 15.72
N SER A 360 -2.57 12.35 16.53
CA SER A 360 -3.83 11.70 16.85
C SER A 360 -4.06 11.74 18.36
N GLU A 361 -5.25 11.37 18.82
CA GLU A 361 -5.65 11.51 20.23
C GLU A 361 -5.02 10.48 21.17
N VAL A 362 -4.22 9.56 20.63
CA VAL A 362 -3.42 8.58 21.38
C VAL A 362 -1.92 8.91 21.39
N ASP A 363 -1.53 10.00 20.74
CA ASP A 363 -0.15 10.49 20.68
C ASP A 363 0.09 11.51 21.79
N ASP A 364 1.24 11.44 22.47
CA ASP A 364 1.64 12.43 23.48
C ASP A 364 2.59 13.48 22.87
N PRO A 365 2.09 14.69 22.55
CA PRO A 365 2.89 15.70 21.89
C PRO A 365 3.84 16.44 22.85
N THR A 366 3.72 16.24 24.16
CA THR A 366 4.59 16.90 25.14
C THR A 366 6.03 16.39 25.07
N ILE A 367 6.25 15.22 24.47
CA ILE A 367 7.57 14.61 24.24
C ILE A 367 8.43 15.49 23.31
N THR A 368 7.82 16.14 22.31
CA THR A 368 8.54 16.89 21.28
C THR A 368 8.20 18.38 21.28
N GLN A 369 6.98 18.77 21.67
CA GLN A 369 6.52 20.17 21.74
C GLN A 369 6.07 20.62 23.16
N PRO A 370 6.85 20.40 24.23
CA PRO A 370 6.39 20.63 25.61
C PRO A 370 5.96 22.09 25.89
N ARG A 371 6.67 23.07 25.33
CA ARG A 371 6.36 24.50 25.57
C ARG A 371 5.08 24.96 24.87
N LEU A 372 4.81 24.44 23.67
CA LEU A 372 3.59 24.71 22.92
C LEU A 372 2.39 24.11 23.65
N TYR A 373 2.46 22.83 24.00
CA TYR A 373 1.36 22.14 24.66
C TYR A 373 1.14 22.61 26.11
N ALA A 374 2.16 23.15 26.77
CA ALA A 374 1.98 23.86 28.04
C ALA A 374 1.09 25.11 27.91
N ARG A 375 1.18 25.86 26.80
CA ARG A 375 0.26 27.00 26.54
C ARG A 375 -1.13 26.51 26.14
N ILE A 376 -1.20 25.47 25.31
CA ILE A 376 -2.47 24.90 24.85
C ILE A 376 -3.28 24.32 26.02
N LYS A 377 -2.63 23.68 27.00
CA LYS A 377 -3.31 22.97 28.10
C LYS A 377 -4.37 23.82 28.81
N ASP A 378 -4.06 25.08 29.09
CA ASP A 378 -4.93 25.98 29.84
C ASP A 378 -5.72 26.94 28.92
N HIS A 379 -5.63 26.75 27.60
CA HIS A 379 -6.26 27.62 26.62
C HIS A 379 -7.73 27.21 26.39
N PRO A 380 -8.72 28.10 26.58
CA PRO A 380 -10.13 27.70 26.49
C PRO A 380 -10.56 27.31 25.05
N PRO A 381 -11.68 26.60 24.88
CA PRO A 381 -12.34 26.41 23.59
C PRO A 381 -12.66 27.74 22.91
N LEU A 382 -12.58 27.79 21.59
CA LEU A 382 -12.76 29.01 20.80
C LEU A 382 -14.16 29.60 20.97
N TRP A 383 -15.22 28.77 21.05
CA TRP A 383 -16.57 29.29 21.26
C TRP A 383 -16.70 30.05 22.59
N GLN A 384 -15.95 29.66 23.63
CA GLN A 384 -15.97 30.35 24.94
C GLN A 384 -15.27 31.70 24.85
N ILE A 385 -14.13 31.75 24.17
CA ILE A 385 -13.39 33.00 23.90
C ILE A 385 -14.30 33.97 23.15
N TYR A 386 -14.90 33.51 22.05
CA TYR A 386 -15.74 34.33 21.18
C TYR A 386 -17.03 34.80 21.87
N ALA A 387 -17.70 33.94 22.64
CA ALA A 387 -18.87 34.32 23.42
C ALA A 387 -18.53 35.38 24.48
N GLY A 388 -17.41 35.20 25.20
CA GLY A 388 -16.95 36.14 26.23
C GLY A 388 -16.58 37.51 25.65
N GLN A 389 -15.89 37.54 24.52
CA GLN A 389 -15.50 38.79 23.83
C GLN A 389 -16.72 39.59 23.34
N ASN A 390 -17.79 38.91 22.92
CA ASN A 390 -18.98 39.55 22.37
C ASN A 390 -20.15 39.66 23.38
N GLY A 391 -19.99 39.16 24.61
CA GLY A 391 -21.01 39.23 25.65
C GLY A 391 -22.24 38.34 25.41
N PHE A 392 -22.07 37.21 24.71
CA PHE A 392 -23.16 36.27 24.42
C PHE A 392 -23.32 35.21 25.51
N ASP A 393 -24.57 34.87 25.86
CA ASP A 393 -24.89 33.71 26.69
C ASP A 393 -25.10 32.47 25.81
N ALA A 394 -24.15 31.54 25.87
CA ALA A 394 -24.16 30.30 25.09
C ALA A 394 -24.80 29.11 25.82
N ALA A 395 -25.23 29.25 27.08
CA ALA A 395 -25.62 28.12 27.92
C ALA A 395 -26.78 27.30 27.34
N SER A 396 -27.82 27.98 26.84
CA SER A 396 -28.99 27.33 26.24
C SER A 396 -28.62 26.55 24.97
N THR A 397 -27.82 27.13 24.08
CA THR A 397 -27.35 26.50 22.84
C THR A 397 -26.46 25.30 23.14
N VAL A 398 -25.56 25.40 24.13
CA VAL A 398 -24.71 24.28 24.54
C VAL A 398 -25.55 23.11 25.08
N THR A 399 -26.55 23.39 25.93
CA THR A 399 -27.46 22.36 26.44
C THR A 399 -28.25 21.69 25.31
N GLN A 400 -28.77 22.48 24.37
CA GLN A 400 -29.51 21.96 23.22
C GLN A 400 -28.63 21.03 22.36
N VAL A 401 -27.46 21.51 21.92
CA VAL A 401 -26.57 20.75 21.02
C VAL A 401 -26.06 19.46 21.68
N ARG A 402 -25.78 19.48 22.99
CA ARG A 402 -25.45 18.25 23.73
C ARG A 402 -26.59 17.24 23.69
N GLY A 403 -27.82 17.69 23.92
CA GLY A 403 -29.01 16.84 23.82
C GLY A 403 -29.17 16.21 22.43
N GLU A 404 -28.98 16.99 21.36
CA GLU A 404 -29.04 16.51 19.97
C GLU A 404 -27.97 15.42 19.69
N PHE A 405 -26.75 15.59 20.21
CA PHE A 405 -25.68 14.60 20.03
C PHE A 405 -25.88 13.35 20.91
N ASP A 406 -26.39 13.49 22.14
CA ASP A 406 -26.74 12.34 22.98
C ASP A 406 -27.86 11.50 22.35
N GLU A 407 -28.86 12.14 21.73
CA GLU A 407 -29.91 11.45 20.96
C GLU A 407 -29.33 10.75 19.72
N SER A 408 -28.50 11.46 18.96
CA SER A 408 -27.83 10.89 17.78
C SER A 408 -26.97 9.68 18.13
N PHE A 409 -26.29 9.71 19.28
CA PHE A 409 -25.53 8.59 19.80
C PHE A 409 -26.45 7.41 20.16
N ALA A 410 -27.58 7.67 20.82
CA ALA A 410 -28.55 6.63 21.15
C ALA A 410 -29.15 5.94 19.91
N ILE A 411 -29.24 6.65 18.78
CA ILE A 411 -29.59 6.09 17.47
C ILE A 411 -28.42 5.23 16.94
N ALA A 412 -27.20 5.76 16.96
CA ALA A 412 -26.01 5.10 16.45
C ALA A 412 -25.72 3.75 17.14
N SER A 413 -25.82 3.68 18.48
CA SER A 413 -25.59 2.43 19.23
C SER A 413 -26.66 1.34 18.99
N ARG A 414 -27.74 1.66 18.25
CA ARG A 414 -28.74 0.69 17.78
C ARG A 414 -28.59 0.32 16.31
N ALA A 415 -27.64 0.92 15.61
CA ALA A 415 -27.41 0.62 14.20
C ALA A 415 -26.89 -0.81 14.03
N THR A 416 -27.45 -1.54 13.07
CA THR A 416 -27.06 -2.92 12.74
C THR A 416 -26.29 -3.02 11.42
N GLU A 417 -26.19 -1.92 10.69
CA GLU A 417 -25.52 -1.82 9.39
C GLU A 417 -24.55 -0.64 9.39
N LYS A 418 -23.45 -0.79 8.64
CA LYS A 418 -22.47 0.29 8.46
C LYS A 418 -23.04 1.35 7.52
N PRO A 419 -23.07 2.64 7.91
CA PRO A 419 -23.57 3.71 7.05
C PRO A 419 -22.73 3.87 5.77
N VAL A 420 -23.41 4.15 4.66
CA VAL A 420 -22.77 4.56 3.40
C VAL A 420 -22.90 6.07 3.27
N HIS A 421 -21.77 6.77 3.37
CA HIS A 421 -21.74 8.24 3.42
C HIS A 421 -21.80 8.91 2.04
N HIS A 422 -21.43 8.19 1.00
CA HIS A 422 -21.39 8.71 -0.37
C HIS A 422 -22.60 8.24 -1.16
N GLN A 423 -22.99 9.03 -2.15
CA GLN A 423 -23.98 8.63 -3.14
C GLN A 423 -23.33 8.62 -4.52
N LEU A 424 -23.42 7.51 -5.23
CA LEU A 424 -23.03 7.48 -6.64
C LEU A 424 -24.04 8.32 -7.44
N PRO A 425 -23.58 9.29 -8.25
CA PRO A 425 -24.47 10.09 -9.08
C PRO A 425 -25.25 9.23 -10.08
N SER A 426 -26.41 9.70 -10.52
CA SER A 426 -27.34 8.94 -11.39
C SER A 426 -26.74 8.45 -12.72
N TYR A 427 -25.70 9.12 -13.23
CA TYR A 427 -24.97 8.62 -14.41
C TYR A 427 -24.25 7.29 -14.20
N TRP A 428 -24.14 6.81 -12.95
CA TRP A 428 -23.63 5.48 -12.62
C TRP A 428 -24.68 4.37 -12.65
N GLU A 429 -25.98 4.69 -12.70
CA GLU A 429 -27.08 3.70 -12.61
C GLU A 429 -27.05 2.64 -13.71
N ARG A 430 -26.49 2.96 -14.88
CA ARG A 430 -26.41 2.05 -16.03
C ARG A 430 -25.15 1.20 -16.08
N TYR A 431 -24.25 1.35 -15.10
CA TYR A 431 -22.95 0.68 -15.08
C TYR A 431 -22.84 -0.36 -13.97
N GLU A 432 -22.12 -1.42 -14.29
CA GLU A 432 -21.93 -2.59 -13.46
C GLU A 432 -20.52 -2.57 -12.85
N ARG A 433 -20.43 -3.05 -11.61
CA ARG A 433 -19.21 -3.09 -10.77
C ARG A 433 -18.90 -4.53 -10.34
N GLY A 434 -17.80 -4.73 -9.63
CA GLY A 434 -17.37 -6.02 -9.11
C GLY A 434 -16.80 -6.94 -10.20
N CYS A 435 -16.89 -8.25 -9.97
CA CYS A 435 -16.26 -9.26 -10.82
C CYS A 435 -16.79 -9.27 -12.25
N TYR A 436 -15.94 -9.70 -13.18
CA TYR A 436 -16.29 -9.80 -14.58
C TYR A 436 -17.37 -10.87 -14.85
N ASP A 437 -18.36 -10.51 -15.66
CA ASP A 437 -19.38 -11.43 -16.20
C ASP A 437 -19.37 -11.36 -17.74
N PRO A 438 -19.33 -12.50 -18.46
CA PRO A 438 -19.44 -12.54 -19.92
C PRO A 438 -20.65 -11.81 -20.51
N LYS A 439 -21.74 -11.59 -19.76
CA LYS A 439 -22.89 -10.80 -20.21
C LYS A 439 -22.55 -9.34 -20.48
N TYR A 440 -21.45 -8.84 -19.91
CA TYR A 440 -20.98 -7.48 -20.13
C TYR A 440 -20.30 -7.31 -21.48
N GLU A 441 -20.00 -8.39 -22.21
CA GLU A 441 -19.43 -8.29 -23.56
C GLU A 441 -20.40 -7.65 -24.54
N VAL A 442 -19.89 -6.73 -25.35
CA VAL A 442 -20.66 -5.95 -26.32
C VAL A 442 -20.08 -6.12 -27.71
N ASN A 443 -20.91 -5.92 -28.74
CA ASN A 443 -20.40 -5.82 -30.09
C ASN A 443 -19.61 -4.51 -30.24
N THR A 444 -18.49 -4.59 -30.95
CA THR A 444 -17.56 -3.46 -31.13
C THR A 444 -17.20 -3.24 -32.59
N ASP A 445 -17.89 -3.94 -33.49
CA ASP A 445 -17.79 -3.72 -34.92
C ASP A 445 -18.24 -2.31 -35.31
N ALA A 446 -17.85 -1.91 -36.51
CA ALA A 446 -18.36 -0.74 -37.19
C ALA A 446 -18.47 -1.04 -38.68
N ASP A 447 -19.60 -0.66 -39.28
CA ASP A 447 -19.85 -0.88 -40.71
C ASP A 447 -18.76 -0.25 -41.58
N ALA A 448 -18.37 -0.94 -42.65
CA ALA A 448 -17.30 -0.51 -43.54
C ALA A 448 -17.59 0.86 -44.18
N ALA A 449 -18.84 1.14 -44.57
CA ALA A 449 -19.20 2.44 -45.14
C ALA A 449 -19.05 3.56 -44.10
N ARG A 450 -19.41 3.29 -42.84
CA ARG A 450 -19.21 4.23 -41.73
C ARG A 450 -17.73 4.49 -41.46
N LEU A 451 -16.89 3.45 -41.49
CA LEU A 451 -15.45 3.59 -41.35
C LEU A 451 -14.84 4.43 -42.49
N THR A 452 -15.30 4.23 -43.74
CA THR A 452 -14.87 5.04 -44.89
C THR A 452 -15.30 6.51 -44.77
N GLU A 453 -16.52 6.78 -44.28
CA GLU A 453 -17.02 8.13 -44.04
C GLU A 453 -16.15 8.86 -43.01
N ILE A 454 -15.90 8.21 -41.87
CA ILE A 454 -15.02 8.74 -40.82
C ILE A 454 -13.62 9.01 -41.38
N ALA A 455 -13.04 8.05 -42.11
CA ALA A 455 -11.72 8.22 -42.73
C ALA A 455 -11.68 9.40 -43.71
N THR A 456 -12.75 9.60 -44.47
CA THR A 456 -12.88 10.72 -45.39
C THR A 456 -12.94 12.05 -44.65
N ALA A 457 -13.64 12.13 -43.52
CA ALA A 457 -13.68 13.33 -42.68
C ALA A 457 -12.34 13.59 -41.97
N LEU A 458 -11.71 12.57 -41.40
CA LEU A 458 -10.41 12.64 -40.70
C LEU A 458 -9.26 13.13 -41.57
N THR A 459 -9.38 12.98 -42.88
CA THR A 459 -8.33 13.33 -43.85
C THR A 459 -8.58 14.67 -44.56
N ARG A 460 -9.66 15.37 -44.18
CA ARG A 460 -9.96 16.73 -44.62
C ARG A 460 -9.40 17.76 -43.64
N TYR A 461 -9.07 18.92 -44.19
CA TYR A 461 -8.72 20.14 -43.47
C TYR A 461 -9.31 21.33 -44.24
N PRO A 462 -9.45 22.51 -43.60
CA PRO A 462 -10.08 23.67 -44.22
C PRO A 462 -9.38 24.11 -45.52
N ASP A 463 -10.15 24.71 -46.44
CA ASP A 463 -9.60 25.33 -47.63
C ASP A 463 -8.59 26.44 -47.24
N GLY A 464 -7.44 26.47 -47.92
CA GLY A 464 -6.36 27.40 -47.62
C GLY A 464 -5.41 26.98 -46.48
N PHE A 465 -5.67 25.84 -45.81
CA PHE A 465 -4.80 25.34 -44.75
C PHE A 465 -3.46 24.81 -45.31
N ALA A 466 -2.34 25.41 -44.89
CA ALA A 466 -1.01 25.06 -45.37
C ALA A 466 -0.44 23.85 -44.61
N ILE A 467 -0.92 22.66 -44.94
CA ILE A 467 -0.49 21.41 -44.29
C ILE A 467 0.97 21.02 -44.62
N HIS A 468 1.71 20.53 -43.62
CA HIS A 468 3.07 20.03 -43.83
C HIS A 468 3.09 18.83 -44.83
N PRO A 469 4.01 18.78 -45.82
CA PRO A 469 4.00 17.76 -46.88
C PRO A 469 4.01 16.31 -46.40
N LYS A 470 4.77 16.01 -45.33
CA LYS A 470 4.80 14.64 -44.74
C LYS A 470 3.46 14.26 -44.09
N VAL A 471 2.75 15.23 -43.50
CA VAL A 471 1.45 14.99 -42.87
C VAL A 471 0.39 14.83 -43.94
N LYS A 472 0.42 15.65 -45.01
CA LYS A 472 -0.44 15.46 -46.19
C LYS A 472 -0.34 14.04 -46.74
N ARG A 473 0.88 13.53 -46.93
CA ARG A 473 1.11 12.15 -47.39
C ARG A 473 0.56 11.11 -46.42
N LEU A 474 0.63 11.34 -45.11
CA LEU A 474 0.01 10.46 -44.12
C LEU A 474 -1.52 10.47 -44.24
N LEU A 475 -2.14 11.64 -44.45
CA LEU A 475 -3.60 11.74 -44.63
C LEU A 475 -4.06 11.03 -45.92
N GLU A 476 -3.30 11.15 -47.01
CA GLU A 476 -3.55 10.38 -48.25
C GLU A 476 -3.51 8.87 -47.99
N GLN A 477 -2.52 8.38 -47.24
CA GLN A 477 -2.43 6.97 -46.85
C GLN A 477 -3.58 6.52 -45.94
N ARG A 478 -4.01 7.37 -45.00
CA ARG A 478 -5.17 7.10 -44.15
C ARG A 478 -6.48 7.01 -44.95
N LEU A 479 -6.61 7.80 -46.01
CA LEU A 479 -7.75 7.72 -46.92
C LEU A 479 -7.73 6.40 -47.72
N GLU A 480 -6.55 5.95 -48.18
CA GLU A 480 -6.38 4.63 -48.80
C GLU A 480 -6.76 3.48 -47.85
N MET A 481 -6.38 3.61 -46.56
CA MET A 481 -6.74 2.65 -45.50
C MET A 481 -8.25 2.60 -45.28
N GLY A 482 -8.89 3.77 -45.13
CA GLY A 482 -10.34 3.88 -44.95
C GLY A 482 -11.16 3.40 -46.14
N ARG A 483 -10.56 3.33 -47.34
CA ARG A 483 -11.16 2.76 -48.55
C ARG A 483 -10.87 1.27 -48.75
N GLY A 484 -10.09 0.65 -47.86
CA GLY A 484 -9.70 -0.75 -47.93
C GLY A 484 -8.61 -1.07 -48.97
N SER A 485 -8.08 -0.06 -49.68
CA SER A 485 -6.99 -0.24 -50.65
C SER A 485 -5.61 -0.45 -49.99
N ARG A 486 -5.52 -0.21 -48.69
CA ARG A 486 -4.33 -0.41 -47.85
C ARG A 486 -4.74 -0.97 -46.49
N PRO A 487 -3.94 -1.86 -45.85
CA PRO A 487 -4.20 -2.28 -44.47
C PRO A 487 -4.12 -1.11 -43.49
N VAL A 488 -5.04 -1.09 -42.53
CA VAL A 488 -5.18 -0.07 -41.48
C VAL A 488 -4.09 -0.27 -40.42
N ASP A 489 -3.31 0.77 -40.13
CA ASP A 489 -2.31 0.77 -39.07
C ASP A 489 -2.89 1.19 -37.70
N TYR A 490 -2.06 1.15 -36.64
CA TYR A 490 -2.50 1.49 -35.28
C TYR A 490 -3.00 2.94 -35.16
N GLY A 491 -2.35 3.90 -35.82
CA GLY A 491 -2.71 5.32 -35.73
C GLY A 491 -4.05 5.59 -36.39
N MET A 492 -4.33 4.95 -37.51
CA MET A 492 -5.64 5.02 -38.17
C MET A 492 -6.72 4.24 -37.42
N ALA A 493 -6.39 3.05 -36.89
CA ALA A 493 -7.31 2.26 -36.07
C ALA A 493 -7.79 3.01 -34.83
N GLU A 494 -6.89 3.72 -34.14
CA GLU A 494 -7.24 4.57 -33.00
C GLU A 494 -8.18 5.72 -33.41
N ALA A 495 -7.87 6.41 -34.51
CA ALA A 495 -8.69 7.50 -35.02
C ALA A 495 -10.10 7.02 -35.45
N LEU A 496 -10.20 5.83 -36.04
CA LEU A 496 -11.49 5.18 -36.34
C LEU A 496 -12.25 4.81 -35.07
N ALA A 497 -11.58 4.30 -34.04
CA ALA A 497 -12.22 4.00 -32.75
C ALA A 497 -12.80 5.27 -32.11
N PHE A 498 -12.03 6.35 -32.08
CA PHE A 498 -12.53 7.64 -31.58
C PHE A 498 -13.66 8.19 -32.44
N GLY A 499 -13.50 8.20 -33.77
CA GLY A 499 -14.53 8.73 -34.66
C GLY A 499 -15.85 7.97 -34.60
N THR A 500 -15.81 6.64 -34.46
CA THR A 500 -17.03 5.83 -34.28
C THR A 500 -17.73 6.15 -32.97
N LEU A 501 -16.99 6.22 -31.85
CA LEU A 501 -17.54 6.58 -30.54
C LEU A 501 -18.15 7.98 -30.52
N LEU A 502 -17.46 8.98 -31.07
CA LEU A 502 -17.95 10.36 -31.14
C LEU A 502 -19.26 10.45 -31.91
N LEU A 503 -19.38 9.71 -33.00
CA LEU A 503 -20.58 9.66 -33.82
C LEU A 503 -21.70 8.81 -33.21
N GLU A 504 -21.39 7.91 -32.28
CA GLU A 504 -22.33 7.16 -31.43
C GLU A 504 -22.77 7.96 -30.19
N GLY A 505 -22.32 9.22 -30.05
CA GLY A 505 -22.68 10.08 -28.92
C GLY A 505 -21.82 9.88 -27.67
N ILE A 506 -20.70 9.17 -27.78
CA ILE A 506 -19.75 8.91 -26.69
C ILE A 506 -18.60 9.92 -26.74
N PRO A 507 -18.42 10.79 -25.73
CA PRO A 507 -17.30 11.72 -25.69
C PRO A 507 -15.95 10.99 -25.59
N VAL A 508 -14.91 11.59 -26.17
CA VAL A 508 -13.55 11.08 -26.09
C VAL A 508 -12.65 12.15 -25.50
N ARG A 509 -11.95 11.81 -24.42
CA ARG A 509 -10.91 12.63 -23.81
C ARG A 509 -9.61 11.84 -23.77
N LEU A 510 -8.55 12.41 -24.36
CA LEU A 510 -7.22 11.83 -24.35
C LEU A 510 -6.20 12.92 -23.99
N THR A 511 -5.49 12.72 -22.89
CA THR A 511 -4.41 13.63 -22.49
C THR A 511 -3.10 12.88 -22.22
N GLY A 512 -1.99 13.59 -22.38
CA GLY A 512 -0.65 13.03 -22.22
C GLY A 512 0.39 13.91 -22.90
N GLN A 513 1.66 13.64 -22.63
CA GLN A 513 2.76 14.43 -23.18
C GLN A 513 2.86 14.19 -24.69
N ASP A 514 2.78 15.28 -25.47
CA ASP A 514 2.81 15.27 -26.95
C ASP A 514 1.72 14.44 -27.62
N THR A 515 0.66 14.08 -26.91
CA THR A 515 -0.35 13.12 -27.37
C THR A 515 -1.09 13.57 -28.63
N ARG A 516 -1.26 14.88 -28.89
CA ARG A 516 -1.88 15.39 -30.13
C ARG A 516 -1.16 14.91 -31.39
N ARG A 517 0.17 15.00 -31.41
CA ARG A 517 1.00 14.45 -32.51
C ARG A 517 1.21 12.94 -32.33
N GLY A 518 1.34 12.51 -31.07
CA GLY A 518 1.88 11.24 -30.65
C GLY A 518 3.41 11.30 -30.56
N THR A 519 3.97 10.74 -29.49
CA THR A 519 5.43 10.62 -29.27
C THR A 519 6.14 10.09 -30.51
N PHE A 520 5.58 9.05 -31.12
CA PHE A 520 6.14 8.36 -32.28
C PHE A 520 5.61 8.92 -33.61
N ASN A 521 5.10 10.16 -33.65
CA ASN A 521 4.61 10.82 -34.86
C ASN A 521 3.64 9.94 -35.66
N GLN A 522 2.71 9.28 -34.95
CA GLN A 522 1.77 8.30 -35.48
C GLN A 522 0.32 8.79 -35.46
N ARG A 523 -0.03 9.71 -34.56
CA ARG A 523 -1.44 10.06 -34.27
C ARG A 523 -1.94 11.23 -35.09
N HIS A 524 -1.24 12.38 -35.06
CA HIS A 524 -1.67 13.60 -35.76
C HIS A 524 -3.17 13.88 -35.60
N ALA A 525 -3.67 13.85 -34.36
CA ALA A 525 -5.04 14.21 -34.04
C ALA A 525 -5.28 15.71 -34.23
N ALA A 526 -4.25 16.53 -34.00
CA ALA A 526 -4.21 17.94 -34.35
C ALA A 526 -3.30 18.16 -35.57
N LEU A 527 -3.80 18.91 -36.55
CA LEU A 527 -3.06 19.39 -37.70
C LEU A 527 -2.64 20.84 -37.44
N ILE A 528 -1.41 21.19 -37.80
CA ILE A 528 -0.86 22.53 -37.63
C ILE A 528 -0.63 23.16 -39.00
N ASP A 529 -1.14 24.37 -39.18
CA ASP A 529 -0.90 25.19 -40.36
C ASP A 529 0.55 25.69 -40.34
N THR A 530 1.30 25.41 -41.40
CA THR A 530 2.73 25.75 -41.48
C THR A 530 3.00 27.24 -41.68
N GLN A 531 1.97 28.05 -41.97
CA GLN A 531 2.08 29.50 -42.16
C GLN A 531 1.56 30.28 -40.95
N THR A 532 0.50 29.80 -40.28
CA THR A 532 -0.15 30.54 -39.18
C THR A 532 0.03 29.91 -37.81
N GLU A 533 0.55 28.68 -37.75
CA GLU A 533 0.54 27.82 -36.53
C GLU A 533 -0.88 27.55 -35.99
N GLY A 534 -1.91 27.87 -36.77
CA GLY A 534 -3.29 27.56 -36.46
C GLY A 534 -3.51 26.05 -36.36
N GLU A 535 -4.26 25.64 -35.35
CA GLU A 535 -4.58 24.25 -35.10
C GLU A 535 -5.95 23.87 -35.69
N TYR A 536 -6.04 22.70 -36.31
CA TYR A 536 -7.29 22.07 -36.73
C TYR A 536 -7.33 20.61 -36.27
N VAL A 537 -8.38 20.21 -35.55
CA VAL A 537 -8.55 18.85 -35.02
C VAL A 537 -9.67 18.16 -35.81
N PRO A 538 -9.37 17.30 -36.81
CA PRO A 538 -10.40 16.70 -37.66
C PRO A 538 -11.46 15.89 -36.89
N LEU A 539 -11.07 15.30 -35.75
CA LEU A 539 -11.98 14.56 -34.87
C LEU A 539 -13.05 15.45 -34.23
N GLU A 540 -12.90 16.77 -34.18
CA GLU A 540 -13.91 17.72 -33.69
C GLU A 540 -14.93 18.12 -34.78
N HIS A 541 -14.73 17.66 -36.03
CA HIS A 541 -15.47 18.11 -37.21
C HIS A 541 -15.99 16.96 -38.09
N LEU A 542 -16.29 15.79 -37.50
CA LEU A 542 -16.88 14.64 -38.19
C LEU A 542 -18.36 14.88 -38.53
N ALA A 543 -19.14 15.43 -37.61
CA ALA A 543 -20.55 15.77 -37.80
C ALA A 543 -20.99 16.86 -36.82
N SER A 544 -22.01 17.65 -37.16
CA SER A 544 -22.52 18.70 -36.25
C SER A 544 -23.18 18.15 -34.98
N SER A 545 -23.62 16.89 -34.98
CA SER A 545 -24.29 16.21 -33.86
C SER A 545 -23.36 15.29 -33.07
N GLN A 546 -22.06 15.28 -33.35
CA GLN A 546 -21.12 14.38 -32.67
C GLN A 546 -20.95 14.76 -31.19
N ALA A 547 -20.50 13.80 -30.38
CA ALA A 547 -20.07 14.08 -29.02
C ALA A 547 -18.77 14.90 -28.96
N ARG A 548 -18.48 15.42 -27.77
CA ARG A 548 -17.29 16.22 -27.50
C ARG A 548 -16.02 15.39 -27.66
N CYS A 549 -15.04 15.93 -28.39
CA CYS A 549 -13.69 15.40 -28.48
C CYS A 549 -12.72 16.37 -27.77
N GLU A 550 -11.87 15.85 -26.89
CA GLU A 550 -10.81 16.60 -26.21
C GLU A 550 -9.50 15.80 -26.28
N ILE A 551 -8.66 16.10 -27.28
CA ILE A 551 -7.33 15.53 -27.37
C ILE A 551 -6.32 16.63 -27.10
N CYS A 552 -5.64 16.58 -25.97
CA CYS A 552 -4.83 17.68 -25.45
C CYS A 552 -3.42 17.20 -25.06
N ASN A 553 -2.42 18.04 -25.31
CA ASN A 553 -1.10 17.82 -24.72
C ASN A 553 -1.15 18.17 -23.22
N SER A 554 -0.63 17.30 -22.38
CA SER A 554 -0.49 17.55 -20.95
C SER A 554 0.76 18.40 -20.65
N PRO A 555 0.86 19.04 -19.47
CA PRO A 555 2.16 19.45 -18.95
C PRO A 555 3.04 18.22 -18.70
N LEU A 556 4.33 18.47 -18.43
CA LEU A 556 5.30 17.42 -18.08
C LEU A 556 5.11 17.01 -16.61
N SER A 557 4.01 16.30 -16.35
CA SER A 557 3.62 15.75 -15.06
C SER A 557 2.88 14.43 -15.32
N GLU A 558 3.27 13.36 -14.62
CA GLU A 558 2.57 12.09 -14.67
C GLU A 558 1.54 11.98 -13.55
N ALA A 559 1.93 12.27 -12.30
CA ALA A 559 1.11 12.03 -11.13
C ALA A 559 -0.15 12.90 -11.11
N ALA A 560 0.01 14.22 -11.25
CA ALA A 560 -1.14 15.12 -11.21
C ALA A 560 -2.05 14.97 -12.44
N VAL A 561 -1.48 14.73 -13.63
CA VAL A 561 -2.28 14.49 -14.84
C VAL A 561 -3.07 13.18 -14.73
N LEU A 562 -2.45 12.07 -14.31
CA LEU A 562 -3.17 10.80 -14.16
C LEU A 562 -4.22 10.88 -13.04
N GLY A 563 -3.92 11.56 -11.94
CA GLY A 563 -4.89 11.83 -10.87
C GLY A 563 -6.10 12.61 -11.39
N PHE A 564 -5.86 13.63 -12.23
CA PHE A 564 -6.91 14.40 -12.89
C PHE A 564 -7.78 13.52 -13.80
N GLU A 565 -7.17 12.71 -14.67
CA GLU A 565 -7.93 11.86 -15.59
C GLU A 565 -8.72 10.76 -14.85
N TYR A 566 -8.19 10.22 -13.75
CA TYR A 566 -8.96 9.33 -12.85
C TYR A 566 -10.16 10.05 -12.22
N GLY A 567 -9.98 11.28 -11.76
CA GLY A 567 -11.09 12.10 -11.25
C GLY A 567 -12.15 12.39 -12.32
N TYR A 568 -11.70 12.70 -13.54
CA TYR A 568 -12.58 12.99 -14.67
C TYR A 568 -13.41 11.76 -15.07
N SER A 569 -12.78 10.58 -15.19
CA SER A 569 -13.48 9.34 -15.55
C SER A 569 -14.52 8.90 -14.52
N ARG A 570 -14.33 9.28 -13.25
CA ARG A 570 -15.29 9.02 -12.17
C ARG A 570 -16.59 9.80 -12.34
N ASP A 571 -16.50 11.06 -12.78
CA ASP A 571 -17.66 11.94 -12.93
C ASP A 571 -18.13 12.11 -14.39
N TYR A 572 -17.52 11.37 -15.32
CA TYR A 572 -17.97 11.25 -16.72
C TYR A 572 -17.80 9.82 -17.28
N PRO A 573 -18.42 8.78 -16.67
CA PRO A 573 -18.22 7.38 -17.06
C PRO A 573 -18.72 6.99 -18.46
N GLU A 574 -19.52 7.85 -19.09
CA GLU A 574 -19.93 7.74 -20.49
C GLU A 574 -18.80 8.05 -21.46
N ALA A 575 -17.81 8.84 -21.06
CA ALA A 575 -16.70 9.22 -21.91
C ALA A 575 -15.61 8.13 -21.93
N LEU A 576 -14.95 7.96 -23.08
CA LEU A 576 -13.66 7.27 -23.13
C LEU A 576 -12.59 8.26 -22.64
N VAL A 577 -12.14 8.08 -21.39
CA VAL A 577 -11.12 8.92 -20.76
C VAL A 577 -9.80 8.17 -20.74
N ALA A 578 -8.81 8.69 -21.46
CA ALA A 578 -7.51 8.06 -21.63
C ALA A 578 -6.37 9.00 -21.23
N TRP A 579 -5.40 8.45 -20.52
CA TRP A 579 -4.10 9.04 -20.25
C TRP A 579 -3.01 8.27 -21.00
N GLU A 580 -2.14 8.97 -21.73
CA GLU A 580 -1.00 8.39 -22.42
C GLU A 580 0.32 8.83 -21.80
N ALA A 581 1.10 7.85 -21.34
CA ALA A 581 2.49 8.09 -20.97
C ALA A 581 3.35 8.27 -22.23
N GLN A 582 4.36 9.15 -22.19
CA GLN A 582 5.25 9.34 -23.35
C GLN A 582 5.98 8.02 -23.71
N PHE A 583 6.49 7.34 -22.68
CA PHE A 583 6.86 5.93 -22.66
C PHE A 583 6.24 5.30 -21.41
N GLY A 584 5.86 4.02 -21.47
CA GLY A 584 5.19 3.37 -20.35
C GLY A 584 6.06 3.31 -19.09
N ASP A 585 7.38 3.38 -19.25
CA ASP A 585 8.38 3.42 -18.18
C ASP A 585 8.12 4.56 -17.17
N PHE A 586 7.60 5.71 -17.63
CA PHE A 586 7.38 6.91 -16.81
C PHE A 586 6.12 6.87 -15.94
N ALA A 587 5.25 5.87 -16.13
CA ALA A 587 4.04 5.72 -15.30
C ALA A 587 4.35 5.53 -13.81
N ASN A 588 5.59 5.14 -13.47
CA ASN A 588 6.06 5.07 -12.08
C ASN A 588 6.10 6.43 -11.37
N GLY A 589 6.15 7.56 -12.10
CA GLY A 589 5.98 8.90 -11.51
C GLY A 589 4.60 9.08 -10.88
N ALA A 590 3.59 8.38 -11.40
CA ALA A 590 2.20 8.41 -10.92
C ALA A 590 1.84 7.22 -10.02
N GLN A 591 2.82 6.53 -9.42
CA GLN A 591 2.59 5.27 -8.70
C GLN A 591 1.56 5.38 -7.58
N VAL A 592 1.55 6.50 -6.82
CA VAL A 592 0.55 6.73 -5.76
C VAL A 592 -0.87 6.75 -6.32
N ILE A 593 -1.08 7.35 -7.50
CA ILE A 593 -2.39 7.36 -8.15
C ILE A 593 -2.78 5.94 -8.62
N ILE A 594 -1.82 5.21 -9.18
CA ILE A 594 -2.02 3.83 -9.62
C ILE A 594 -2.43 2.94 -8.44
N ASP A 595 -1.65 2.96 -7.35
CA ASP A 595 -1.83 2.06 -6.20
C ASP A 595 -3.08 2.40 -5.38
N GLN A 596 -3.32 3.69 -5.14
CA GLN A 596 -4.27 4.11 -4.11
C GLN A 596 -5.64 4.49 -4.64
N PHE A 597 -5.75 4.76 -5.95
CA PHE A 597 -6.99 5.10 -6.62
C PHE A 597 -7.31 4.07 -7.71
N ILE A 598 -6.45 3.93 -8.72
CA ILE A 598 -6.78 3.12 -9.91
C ILE A 598 -6.95 1.64 -9.57
N SER A 599 -6.06 1.03 -8.77
CA SER A 599 -6.17 -0.39 -8.42
C SER A 599 -7.06 -0.68 -7.22
N ALA A 600 -7.40 0.32 -6.39
CA ALA A 600 -7.95 0.04 -5.06
C ALA A 600 -9.22 0.81 -4.69
N ALA A 601 -9.63 1.84 -5.45
CA ALA A 601 -10.75 2.70 -5.04
C ALA A 601 -12.10 1.99 -5.00
N GLU A 602 -12.33 1.01 -5.86
CA GLU A 602 -13.57 0.23 -5.85
C GLU A 602 -13.66 -0.62 -4.58
N ASP A 603 -12.59 -1.33 -4.23
CA ASP A 603 -12.58 -2.18 -3.02
C ASP A 603 -12.57 -1.34 -1.72
N LYS A 604 -11.89 -0.20 -1.73
CA LYS A 604 -11.78 0.69 -0.56
C LYS A 604 -13.05 1.50 -0.31
N TRP A 605 -13.69 1.97 -1.38
CA TRP A 605 -14.70 3.03 -1.30
C TRP A 605 -15.97 2.78 -2.14
N ASP A 606 -16.12 1.63 -2.82
CA ASP A 606 -17.16 1.37 -3.83
C ASP A 606 -17.21 2.46 -4.93
N LEU A 607 -16.04 2.99 -5.30
CA LEU A 607 -15.92 4.03 -6.32
C LEU A 607 -15.33 3.47 -7.62
N PRO A 608 -16.15 3.22 -8.65
CA PRO A 608 -15.69 2.70 -9.94
C PRO A 608 -15.01 3.77 -10.80
N SER A 609 -14.22 3.33 -11.79
CA SER A 609 -13.60 4.19 -12.79
C SER A 609 -13.39 3.46 -14.11
N GLY A 610 -13.57 4.17 -15.23
CA GLY A 610 -13.33 3.66 -16.58
C GLY A 610 -12.04 4.15 -17.23
N VAL A 611 -11.10 4.73 -16.46
CA VAL A 611 -9.88 5.37 -17.01
C VAL A 611 -9.01 4.38 -17.79
N VAL A 612 -8.44 4.85 -18.91
CA VAL A 612 -7.53 4.07 -19.76
C VAL A 612 -6.09 4.59 -19.61
N LEU A 613 -5.14 3.70 -19.38
CA LEU A 613 -3.71 4.00 -19.34
C LEU A 613 -3.07 3.44 -20.60
N LEU A 614 -2.58 4.31 -21.49
CA LEU A 614 -1.84 3.93 -22.69
C LEU A 614 -0.34 4.00 -22.39
N LEU A 615 0.32 2.85 -22.34
CA LEU A 615 1.69 2.70 -21.85
C LEU A 615 2.61 2.12 -22.94
N PRO A 616 3.33 2.95 -23.72
CA PRO A 616 4.19 2.45 -24.79
C PRO A 616 5.27 1.49 -24.26
N HIS A 617 5.28 0.27 -24.77
CA HIS A 617 6.09 -0.84 -24.26
C HIS A 617 6.75 -1.64 -25.39
N GLY A 618 7.98 -2.11 -25.15
CA GLY A 618 8.66 -3.08 -26.00
C GLY A 618 10.18 -2.94 -26.00
N TYR A 619 10.89 -4.08 -25.92
CA TYR A 619 12.35 -4.12 -25.95
C TYR A 619 12.89 -3.89 -27.36
N GLU A 620 13.39 -2.68 -27.62
CA GLU A 620 13.81 -2.22 -28.96
C GLU A 620 15.23 -1.63 -28.97
N GLY A 621 16.00 -1.87 -27.91
CA GLY A 621 17.39 -1.40 -27.79
C GLY A 621 17.54 0.10 -27.47
N GLN A 622 16.49 0.73 -26.93
CA GLN A 622 16.47 2.17 -26.60
C GLN A 622 16.88 2.49 -25.14
N GLY A 623 17.36 1.50 -24.39
CA GLY A 623 17.78 1.66 -22.99
C GLY A 623 16.70 1.31 -21.95
N PRO A 624 17.05 1.40 -20.65
CA PRO A 624 16.21 0.91 -19.56
C PRO A 624 14.92 1.72 -19.33
N GLU A 625 14.93 3.02 -19.60
CA GLU A 625 13.78 3.93 -19.39
C GLU A 625 12.92 4.12 -20.65
N HIS A 626 13.16 3.31 -21.68
CA HIS A 626 12.41 3.35 -22.95
C HIS A 626 12.08 1.93 -23.42
N SER A 627 11.81 1.00 -22.50
CA SER A 627 11.63 -0.41 -22.82
C SER A 627 10.45 -1.05 -22.10
N SER A 628 10.31 -0.80 -20.80
CA SER A 628 9.38 -1.51 -19.93
C SER A 628 8.40 -0.58 -19.24
N ALA A 629 7.11 -0.80 -19.53
CA ALA A 629 6.00 -0.23 -18.79
C ALA A 629 5.74 -0.95 -17.45
N ARG A 630 6.66 -1.85 -17.04
CA ARG A 630 6.57 -2.64 -15.81
C ARG A 630 5.28 -3.45 -15.71
N ILE A 631 5.02 -4.25 -16.75
CA ILE A 631 3.83 -5.10 -16.87
C ILE A 631 3.61 -5.92 -15.59
N GLU A 632 4.70 -6.45 -15.03
CA GLU A 632 4.72 -7.23 -13.79
C GLU A 632 4.05 -6.51 -12.61
N ARG A 633 4.19 -5.19 -12.51
CA ARG A 633 3.62 -4.40 -11.42
C ARG A 633 2.10 -4.28 -11.52
N PHE A 634 1.58 -4.05 -12.72
CA PHE A 634 0.14 -4.02 -12.94
C PHE A 634 -0.49 -5.41 -12.73
N LEU A 635 0.21 -6.48 -13.10
CA LEU A 635 -0.21 -7.86 -12.80
C LEU A 635 -0.11 -8.22 -11.31
N GLN A 636 0.77 -7.56 -10.56
CA GLN A 636 0.87 -7.71 -9.10
C GLN A 636 -0.30 -7.02 -8.40
N LEU A 637 -0.69 -5.84 -8.89
CA LEU A 637 -1.84 -5.07 -8.38
C LEU A 637 -3.20 -5.66 -8.79
N ALA A 638 -3.25 -6.50 -9.82
CA ALA A 638 -4.48 -7.10 -10.31
C ALA A 638 -5.02 -8.17 -9.33
N ALA A 639 -6.17 -7.91 -8.73
CA ALA A 639 -6.91 -8.81 -7.86
C ALA A 639 -8.43 -8.52 -7.99
N GLU A 640 -9.28 -9.53 -7.81
CA GLU A 640 -10.76 -9.36 -7.79
C GLU A 640 -11.34 -8.58 -8.99
N ASP A 641 -10.73 -8.75 -10.17
CA ASP A 641 -11.07 -8.02 -11.40
C ASP A 641 -11.06 -6.48 -11.25
N ASN A 642 -10.22 -5.95 -10.37
CA ASN A 642 -10.04 -4.49 -10.20
C ASN A 642 -9.46 -3.80 -11.45
N LEU A 643 -8.64 -4.49 -12.25
CA LEU A 643 -7.96 -3.96 -13.43
C LEU A 643 -8.13 -4.85 -14.66
N GLN A 644 -8.25 -4.22 -15.83
CA GLN A 644 -8.10 -4.90 -17.12
C GLN A 644 -6.68 -4.67 -17.66
N VAL A 645 -5.85 -5.72 -17.75
CA VAL A 645 -4.46 -5.61 -18.23
C VAL A 645 -4.33 -6.21 -19.63
N CYS A 646 -4.04 -5.39 -20.63
CA CYS A 646 -4.09 -5.76 -22.05
C CYS A 646 -2.82 -5.35 -22.82
N GLN A 647 -2.42 -6.16 -23.80
CA GLN A 647 -1.32 -5.85 -24.72
C GLN A 647 -1.71 -6.25 -26.16
N PRO A 648 -2.53 -5.42 -26.85
CA PRO A 648 -3.00 -5.74 -28.20
C PRO A 648 -1.84 -5.83 -29.19
N SER A 649 -1.87 -6.85 -30.06
CA SER A 649 -0.81 -7.10 -31.05
C SER A 649 -1.15 -6.66 -32.49
N THR A 650 -2.40 -6.32 -32.79
CA THR A 650 -2.83 -5.81 -34.11
C THR A 650 -3.66 -4.54 -34.00
N ALA A 651 -3.72 -3.78 -35.11
CA ALA A 651 -4.50 -2.55 -35.21
C ALA A 651 -5.99 -2.77 -34.94
N ALA A 652 -6.61 -3.83 -35.48
CA ALA A 652 -8.01 -4.17 -35.21
C ALA A 652 -8.27 -4.50 -33.72
N GLN A 653 -7.36 -5.25 -33.07
CA GLN A 653 -7.47 -5.53 -31.63
C GLN A 653 -7.45 -4.25 -30.79
N TYR A 654 -6.63 -3.26 -31.17
CA TYR A 654 -6.59 -1.98 -30.47
C TYR A 654 -7.89 -1.18 -30.66
N PHE A 655 -8.42 -1.13 -31.89
CA PHE A 655 -9.72 -0.50 -32.17
C PHE A 655 -10.85 -1.11 -31.34
N HIS A 656 -10.99 -2.44 -31.36
CA HIS A 656 -12.04 -3.11 -30.60
C HIS A 656 -11.84 -2.93 -29.11
N LEU A 657 -10.60 -2.93 -28.60
CA LEU A 657 -10.32 -2.73 -27.18
C LEU A 657 -10.80 -1.36 -26.67
N LEU A 658 -10.54 -0.28 -27.42
CA LEU A 658 -10.97 1.06 -27.06
C LEU A 658 -12.51 1.19 -27.09
N ARG A 659 -13.14 0.70 -28.16
CA ARG A 659 -14.61 0.68 -28.27
C ARG A 659 -15.24 -0.16 -27.17
N ARG A 660 -14.66 -1.32 -26.86
CA ARG A 660 -15.08 -2.20 -25.77
C ARG A 660 -15.08 -1.49 -24.43
N GLN A 661 -14.02 -0.72 -24.13
CA GLN A 661 -13.96 0.04 -22.88
C GLN A 661 -15.10 1.06 -22.76
N ALA A 662 -15.42 1.73 -23.86
CA ALA A 662 -16.46 2.76 -23.89
C ALA A 662 -17.90 2.19 -23.93
N LEU A 663 -18.12 1.08 -24.63
CA LEU A 663 -19.45 0.54 -24.92
C LEU A 663 -19.98 -0.43 -23.86
N ARG A 664 -19.12 -1.07 -23.07
CA ARG A 664 -19.57 -2.02 -22.04
C ARG A 664 -20.39 -1.34 -20.95
N SER A 665 -21.21 -2.07 -20.21
CA SER A 665 -21.78 -1.59 -18.94
C SER A 665 -20.83 -1.82 -17.76
N TRP A 666 -19.92 -2.80 -17.85
CA TRP A 666 -18.90 -3.03 -16.83
C TRP A 666 -17.78 -1.98 -16.93
N ARG A 667 -17.52 -1.27 -15.83
CA ARG A 667 -16.55 -0.17 -15.78
C ARG A 667 -15.42 -0.49 -14.82
N LYS A 668 -14.26 -0.80 -15.40
CA LYS A 668 -12.99 -0.96 -14.70
C LYS A 668 -11.88 -0.18 -15.40
N PRO A 669 -10.83 0.25 -14.70
CA PRO A 669 -9.65 0.80 -15.35
C PRO A 669 -9.04 -0.17 -16.34
N LEU A 670 -8.52 0.36 -17.45
CA LEU A 670 -7.92 -0.41 -18.53
C LEU A 670 -6.46 0.00 -18.73
N VAL A 671 -5.55 -0.91 -18.44
CA VAL A 671 -4.11 -0.75 -18.66
C VAL A 671 -3.73 -1.38 -20.00
N VAL A 672 -3.26 -0.57 -20.94
CA VAL A 672 -2.91 -0.99 -22.30
C VAL A 672 -1.42 -0.78 -22.55
N PHE A 673 -0.70 -1.88 -22.74
CA PHE A 673 0.70 -1.82 -23.19
C PHE A 673 0.74 -1.60 -24.70
N THR A 674 0.81 -0.33 -25.10
CA THR A 674 0.75 0.08 -26.51
C THR A 674 2.09 -0.16 -27.21
N PRO A 675 2.09 -0.40 -28.53
CA PRO A 675 3.33 -0.65 -29.27
C PRO A 675 4.13 0.63 -29.55
N LYS A 676 5.40 0.44 -29.90
CA LYS A 676 6.29 1.49 -30.43
C LYS A 676 6.67 1.22 -31.89
N SER A 677 7.62 0.32 -32.15
CA SER A 677 8.01 -0.04 -33.53
C SER A 677 6.86 -0.63 -34.35
N MET A 678 5.97 -1.39 -33.70
CA MET A 678 4.80 -2.01 -34.34
C MET A 678 3.72 -0.99 -34.74
N LEU A 679 3.89 0.32 -34.47
CA LEU A 679 2.98 1.34 -34.99
C LEU A 679 3.02 1.47 -36.52
N ARG A 680 4.13 1.05 -37.16
CA ARG A 680 4.37 1.24 -38.60
C ARG A 680 4.68 -0.05 -39.37
N ARG A 681 4.71 -1.18 -38.68
CA ARG A 681 5.09 -2.48 -39.25
C ARG A 681 3.89 -3.10 -39.99
N PRO A 682 4.03 -3.56 -41.25
CA PRO A 682 2.94 -4.20 -41.97
C PRO A 682 2.34 -5.41 -41.24
N GLU A 683 3.15 -6.12 -40.45
CA GLU A 683 2.77 -7.32 -39.70
C GLU A 683 1.70 -7.06 -38.64
N SER A 684 1.62 -5.82 -38.12
CA SER A 684 0.69 -5.42 -37.07
C SER A 684 -0.53 -4.63 -37.60
N ALA A 685 -0.56 -4.33 -38.91
CA ALA A 685 -1.70 -3.74 -39.58
C ALA A 685 -2.84 -4.76 -39.76
N SER A 686 -4.06 -4.29 -40.00
CA SER A 686 -5.25 -5.14 -40.15
C SER A 686 -6.05 -4.75 -41.40
N ALA A 687 -6.76 -5.71 -41.99
CA ALA A 687 -7.63 -5.41 -43.12
C ALA A 687 -8.85 -4.61 -42.62
N LEU A 688 -9.45 -3.77 -43.48
CA LEU A 688 -10.63 -2.97 -43.07
C LEU A 688 -11.80 -3.87 -42.60
N ALA A 689 -11.95 -5.06 -43.19
CA ALA A 689 -12.97 -6.04 -42.78
C ALA A 689 -12.80 -6.53 -41.34
N ASP A 690 -11.57 -6.55 -40.81
CA ASP A 690 -11.33 -6.99 -39.43
C ASP A 690 -12.00 -6.06 -38.40
N PHE A 691 -12.31 -4.81 -38.77
CA PHE A 691 -12.99 -3.83 -37.92
C PHE A 691 -14.52 -3.96 -37.97
N ALA A 692 -15.05 -4.58 -39.02
CA ALA A 692 -16.48 -4.74 -39.27
C ALA A 692 -17.02 -6.12 -38.84
N GLU A 693 -16.16 -7.14 -38.73
CA GLU A 693 -16.59 -8.53 -38.48
C GLU A 693 -16.01 -9.14 -37.20
N MET A 694 -14.93 -8.58 -36.64
CA MET A 694 -14.33 -9.11 -35.42
C MET A 694 -14.78 -8.35 -34.17
N ARG A 695 -14.42 -8.93 -33.02
CA ARG A 695 -14.48 -8.33 -31.69
C ARG A 695 -13.10 -8.44 -31.06
N PHE A 696 -12.88 -7.78 -29.93
CA PHE A 696 -11.66 -8.00 -29.18
C PHE A 696 -11.52 -9.49 -28.81
N LEU A 697 -10.41 -10.10 -29.23
CA LEU A 697 -10.07 -11.46 -28.88
C LEU A 697 -9.14 -11.46 -27.66
N ASN A 698 -9.57 -12.04 -26.54
CA ASN A 698 -8.71 -12.22 -25.37
C ASN A 698 -7.49 -13.11 -25.69
N VAL A 699 -7.63 -14.02 -26.65
CA VAL A 699 -6.55 -14.85 -27.21
C VAL A 699 -6.66 -14.84 -28.73
N VAL A 700 -5.60 -14.43 -29.42
CA VAL A 700 -5.54 -14.44 -30.90
C VAL A 700 -5.06 -15.83 -31.35
N PRO A 701 -5.89 -16.63 -32.05
CA PRO A 701 -5.52 -17.98 -32.45
C PRO A 701 -4.52 -18.00 -33.62
N GLU A 702 -3.69 -19.05 -33.68
CA GLU A 702 -2.96 -19.40 -34.89
C GLU A 702 -3.93 -20.07 -35.89
N ARG A 703 -3.95 -19.58 -37.13
CA ARG A 703 -4.87 -20.05 -38.18
C ARG A 703 -4.15 -20.60 -39.41
N GLU A 704 -2.83 -20.38 -39.54
CA GLU A 704 -2.04 -20.82 -40.69
C GLU A 704 -1.60 -22.31 -40.58
N ILE A 705 -1.59 -22.90 -39.38
CA ILE A 705 -1.08 -24.26 -39.13
C ILE A 705 -2.14 -25.15 -38.45
N GLN A 706 -2.33 -26.36 -38.97
CA GLN A 706 -3.34 -27.31 -38.47
C GLN A 706 -2.76 -28.44 -37.61
N ASP A 707 -1.61 -29.01 -37.99
CA ASP A 707 -0.89 -30.01 -37.20
C ASP A 707 0.16 -29.28 -36.35
N VAL A 708 0.04 -29.27 -35.03
CA VAL A 708 0.94 -28.49 -34.14
C VAL A 708 1.64 -29.42 -33.15
N ARG A 709 2.96 -29.58 -33.28
CA ARG A 709 3.81 -30.32 -32.32
C ARG A 709 4.34 -29.49 -31.15
N ARG A 710 4.39 -28.16 -31.28
CA ARG A 710 4.90 -27.24 -30.25
C ARG A 710 4.12 -25.92 -30.29
N MET A 711 3.60 -25.50 -29.15
CA MET A 711 2.91 -24.22 -28.99
C MET A 711 3.81 -23.23 -28.23
N LEU A 712 3.94 -22.01 -28.76
CA LEU A 712 4.61 -20.90 -28.10
C LEU A 712 3.56 -19.85 -27.70
N ILE A 713 3.37 -19.65 -26.40
CA ILE A 713 2.45 -18.65 -25.87
C ILE A 713 3.23 -17.35 -25.65
N CYS A 714 2.72 -16.25 -26.21
CA CYS A 714 3.37 -14.95 -26.14
C CYS A 714 2.34 -13.82 -26.14
N THR A 715 2.79 -12.62 -25.78
CA THR A 715 1.96 -11.41 -25.73
C THR A 715 2.69 -10.24 -26.40
N GLY A 716 1.93 -9.37 -27.07
CA GLY A 716 2.47 -8.17 -27.73
C GLY A 716 3.39 -8.46 -28.92
N LYS A 717 4.41 -7.60 -29.09
CA LYS A 717 5.21 -7.52 -30.32
C LYS A 717 5.95 -8.80 -30.68
N ILE A 718 6.42 -9.56 -29.67
CA ILE A 718 7.26 -10.74 -29.85
C ILE A 718 6.51 -11.84 -30.64
N GLY A 719 5.17 -11.84 -30.62
CA GLY A 719 4.38 -12.74 -31.44
C GLY A 719 4.61 -12.57 -32.95
N HIS A 720 4.83 -11.34 -33.41
CA HIS A 720 5.16 -11.06 -34.81
C HIS A 720 6.58 -11.53 -35.16
N GLU A 721 7.54 -11.27 -34.26
CA GLU A 721 8.93 -11.70 -34.43
C GLU A 721 9.05 -13.23 -34.47
N LEU A 722 8.29 -13.94 -33.62
CA LEU A 722 8.21 -15.41 -33.63
C LEU A 722 7.56 -15.95 -34.90
N ARG A 723 6.50 -15.31 -35.42
CA ARG A 723 5.88 -15.69 -36.71
C ARG A 723 6.85 -15.51 -37.87
N ALA A 724 7.58 -14.39 -37.90
CA ALA A 724 8.61 -14.13 -38.92
C ALA A 724 9.74 -15.17 -38.85
N GLU A 725 10.23 -15.48 -37.65
CA GLU A 725 11.26 -16.49 -37.44
C GLU A 725 10.80 -17.89 -37.84
N ARG A 726 9.55 -18.26 -37.52
CA ARG A 726 8.94 -19.52 -37.98
C ARG A 726 8.93 -19.60 -39.51
N LYS A 727 8.44 -18.55 -40.18
CA LYS A 727 8.41 -18.48 -41.66
C LYS A 727 9.83 -18.61 -42.24
N ARG A 728 10.82 -17.95 -41.62
CA ARG A 728 12.23 -18.05 -42.01
C ARG A 728 12.81 -19.46 -41.88
N ARG A 729 12.38 -20.22 -40.86
CA ARG A 729 12.82 -21.62 -40.65
C ARG A 729 12.10 -22.63 -41.55
N GLY A 730 10.99 -22.25 -42.18
CA GLY A 730 10.17 -23.18 -42.95
C GLY A 730 9.47 -24.24 -42.08
N ASP A 731 9.26 -23.94 -40.79
CA ASP A 731 8.60 -24.85 -39.85
C ASP A 731 7.07 -24.91 -40.14
N THR A 732 6.67 -25.71 -41.14
CA THR A 732 5.28 -25.91 -41.61
C THR A 732 4.75 -27.36 -41.49
N GLU A 733 5.45 -28.22 -40.74
CA GLU A 733 5.18 -29.66 -40.45
C GLU A 733 5.62 -30.75 -41.47
N LEU A 734 5.88 -31.94 -40.89
CA LEU A 734 6.41 -33.23 -41.40
C LEU A 734 7.92 -33.35 -41.72
N THR A 735 8.60 -33.99 -40.77
CA THR A 735 9.86 -34.74 -40.93
C THR A 735 9.98 -35.44 -42.28
N ASN A 736 11.05 -35.14 -43.02
CA ASN A 736 11.76 -36.16 -43.77
C ASN A 736 13.28 -36.00 -43.65
N SER A 737 13.89 -37.04 -43.07
CA SER A 737 15.30 -37.42 -43.05
C SER A 737 16.29 -36.70 -42.09
N ASN A 738 16.66 -37.49 -41.06
CA ASN A 738 17.96 -37.61 -40.38
C ASN A 738 18.35 -36.73 -39.16
N LYS A 739 18.32 -37.42 -38.00
CA LYS A 739 19.26 -37.40 -36.85
C LYS A 739 19.29 -36.16 -35.92
N ARG A 740 18.63 -36.28 -34.75
CA ARG A 740 19.26 -36.59 -33.43
C ARG A 740 18.21 -36.60 -32.31
N ARG A 741 18.42 -37.51 -31.35
CA ARG A 741 17.56 -37.88 -30.21
C ARG A 741 17.17 -36.68 -29.33
N CYS A 742 15.90 -36.60 -28.93
CA CYS A 742 15.52 -36.20 -27.56
C CYS A 742 14.15 -36.80 -27.19
N SER A 743 14.01 -37.08 -25.90
CA SER A 743 13.06 -37.95 -25.19
C SER A 743 11.56 -37.64 -25.34
N ARG A 744 10.77 -38.72 -25.26
CA ARG A 744 9.30 -38.81 -25.21
C ARG A 744 8.65 -37.85 -24.21
N TRP A 745 7.54 -37.22 -24.64
CA TRP A 745 6.42 -36.75 -23.81
C TRP A 745 5.13 -37.35 -24.37
N PRO A 746 4.15 -37.77 -23.53
CA PRO A 746 2.98 -38.46 -24.02
C PRO A 746 2.01 -37.52 -24.73
N SER A 747 1.71 -37.89 -25.97
CA SER A 747 0.72 -37.32 -26.88
C SER A 747 -0.70 -37.62 -26.42
N ARG A 748 -1.53 -36.58 -26.23
CA ARG A 748 -2.97 -36.58 -26.48
C ARG A 748 -3.47 -35.13 -26.51
N LEU A 749 -3.79 -34.62 -27.68
CA LEU A 749 -4.80 -33.58 -27.92
C LEU A 749 -5.07 -33.59 -29.42
N GLN A 750 -6.13 -34.30 -29.83
CA GLN A 750 -6.61 -34.35 -31.19
C GLN A 750 -7.93 -33.57 -31.27
N LYS A 751 -8.01 -32.68 -32.25
CA LYS A 751 -9.19 -32.02 -32.85
C LYS A 751 -10.01 -31.07 -31.97
N ILE A 752 -9.99 -29.79 -32.33
CA ILE A 752 -11.12 -28.87 -32.11
C ILE A 752 -11.37 -28.11 -33.42
N ASN A 753 -12.52 -28.37 -34.07
CA ASN A 753 -13.11 -27.56 -35.13
C ASN A 753 -14.28 -26.74 -34.51
N PRO A 754 -14.75 -25.64 -35.14
CA PRO A 754 -15.33 -24.50 -34.44
C PRO A 754 -16.85 -24.53 -34.28
N ALA A 755 -17.31 -23.73 -33.30
CA ALA A 755 -18.68 -23.27 -33.01
C ALA A 755 -19.59 -24.25 -32.21
N PRO A 756 -20.59 -23.74 -31.47
CA PRO A 756 -20.46 -23.48 -30.05
C PRO A 756 -21.47 -24.30 -29.22
N ARG A 757 -21.02 -24.96 -28.16
CA ARG A 757 -21.85 -25.36 -27.01
C ARG A 757 -20.93 -25.94 -25.92
N SER A 758 -21.23 -25.58 -24.67
CA SER A 758 -20.87 -26.32 -23.45
C SER A 758 -19.51 -25.98 -22.78
N PRO A 759 -19.27 -26.43 -21.53
CA PRO A 759 -18.95 -25.62 -20.36
C PRO A 759 -17.43 -25.62 -20.09
N GLN A 760 -16.66 -25.39 -21.15
CA GLN A 760 -15.19 -25.47 -21.12
C GLN A 760 -14.51 -24.16 -20.72
N LEU A 761 -15.27 -23.06 -20.57
CA LEU A 761 -14.72 -21.74 -20.20
C LEU A 761 -14.19 -21.67 -18.75
N ALA A 762 -14.71 -22.49 -17.83
CA ALA A 762 -14.17 -22.60 -16.46
C ALA A 762 -12.79 -23.28 -16.43
N GLY A 763 -12.56 -24.26 -17.32
CA GLY A 763 -11.27 -24.93 -17.46
C GLY A 763 -10.18 -24.03 -18.05
N LEU A 764 -10.56 -23.12 -18.95
CA LEU A 764 -9.61 -22.19 -19.59
C LEU A 764 -9.20 -21.04 -18.67
N ALA A 765 -10.11 -20.52 -17.83
CA ALA A 765 -9.80 -19.54 -16.80
C ALA A 765 -8.87 -20.13 -15.71
N GLY A 766 -9.12 -21.38 -15.29
CA GLY A 766 -8.22 -22.11 -14.39
C GLY A 766 -6.85 -22.43 -15.01
N GLN A 767 -6.79 -22.70 -16.32
CA GLN A 767 -5.53 -22.91 -17.05
C GLN A 767 -4.78 -21.61 -17.35
N LEU A 768 -5.48 -20.49 -17.55
CA LEU A 768 -4.88 -19.16 -17.71
C LEU A 768 -4.44 -18.56 -16.38
N ALA A 769 -5.15 -18.82 -15.28
CA ALA A 769 -4.67 -18.54 -13.93
C ALA A 769 -3.45 -19.40 -13.59
N ALA A 770 -3.45 -20.69 -13.94
CA ALA A 770 -2.28 -21.54 -13.83
C ALA A 770 -1.13 -21.10 -14.75
N LEU A 771 -1.42 -20.47 -15.90
CA LEU A 771 -0.43 -19.88 -16.81
C LEU A 771 0.05 -18.50 -16.37
N ALA A 772 -0.75 -17.72 -15.63
CA ALA A 772 -0.36 -16.46 -15.00
C ALA A 772 0.49 -16.71 -13.75
N VAL A 773 0.15 -17.75 -12.98
CA VAL A 773 1.02 -18.34 -11.94
C VAL A 773 2.29 -18.91 -12.58
N ALA A 774 2.19 -19.58 -13.74
CA ALA A 774 3.36 -20.02 -14.49
C ALA A 774 4.16 -18.84 -15.10
N TYR A 775 3.55 -17.71 -15.47
CA TYR A 775 4.27 -16.53 -15.96
C TYR A 775 4.95 -15.76 -14.83
N ARG A 776 4.40 -15.76 -13.60
CA ARG A 776 5.12 -15.38 -12.36
C ARG A 776 6.31 -16.32 -12.11
N SER A 777 6.20 -17.59 -12.47
CA SER A 777 7.24 -18.62 -12.24
C SER A 777 8.33 -18.68 -13.32
N VAL A 778 8.07 -18.26 -14.57
CA VAL A 778 8.97 -18.61 -15.70
C VAL A 778 10.10 -17.59 -15.95
N TYR A 779 10.10 -16.39 -15.36
CA TYR A 779 11.19 -15.42 -15.66
C TYR A 779 11.92 -14.69 -14.51
N MET A 780 11.59 -14.88 -13.23
CA MET A 780 12.30 -14.13 -12.16
C MET A 780 12.46 -14.92 -10.84
N SER A 781 13.07 -16.10 -10.82
CA SER A 781 13.44 -16.73 -9.54
C SER A 781 14.78 -17.45 -9.50
N ARG A 782 15.49 -17.57 -10.64
CA ARG A 782 16.83 -18.14 -10.63
C ARG A 782 17.86 -17.08 -10.33
N GLN A 783 18.36 -17.08 -9.10
CA GLN A 783 19.36 -16.14 -8.61
C GLN A 783 20.62 -16.88 -8.16
N VAL A 784 21.78 -16.26 -8.34
CA VAL A 784 23.02 -16.71 -7.69
C VAL A 784 22.99 -16.21 -6.25
N ILE A 785 22.81 -17.11 -5.29
CA ILE A 785 22.64 -16.75 -3.88
C ILE A 785 23.96 -16.86 -3.15
N LYS A 786 24.52 -15.69 -2.78
CA LYS A 786 25.71 -15.60 -1.93
C LYS A 786 25.31 -15.32 -0.49
N ARG A 787 26.00 -15.96 0.47
CA ARG A 787 25.76 -15.81 1.91
C ARG A 787 25.84 -14.34 2.33
N ARG A 788 24.84 -13.88 3.08
CA ARG A 788 24.83 -12.57 3.74
C ARG A 788 24.61 -12.78 5.25
N SER A 789 25.55 -12.31 6.06
CA SER A 789 25.51 -12.42 7.51
C SER A 789 25.73 -11.07 8.19
N ARG A 790 25.14 -10.90 9.37
CA ARG A 790 25.39 -9.81 10.33
C ARG A 790 25.59 -10.46 11.70
N GLY A 791 26.83 -10.60 12.17
CA GLY A 791 27.14 -11.38 13.37
C GLY A 791 26.64 -12.84 13.24
N PHE A 792 25.92 -13.30 14.26
CA PHE A 792 25.29 -14.63 14.31
C PHE A 792 23.96 -14.73 13.54
N ILE A 793 23.59 -13.71 12.76
CA ILE A 793 22.35 -13.72 11.96
C ILE A 793 22.70 -13.86 10.47
N CYS A 794 22.34 -15.00 9.89
CA CYS A 794 22.33 -15.15 8.43
C CYS A 794 20.99 -14.63 7.89
N VAL A 795 21.04 -13.61 7.03
CA VAL A 795 19.83 -12.89 6.57
C VAL A 795 19.21 -13.50 5.31
N ASN A 796 19.86 -14.51 4.73
CA ASN A 796 19.37 -15.28 3.60
C ASN A 796 19.72 -16.78 3.75
N ALA A 797 19.08 -17.62 2.93
CA ALA A 797 19.32 -19.06 2.88
C ALA A 797 19.39 -19.55 1.43
N HIS A 798 20.18 -20.59 1.17
CA HIS A 798 20.35 -21.17 -0.15
C HIS A 798 19.43 -22.39 -0.35
N PRO A 799 18.42 -22.33 -1.25
CA PRO A 799 17.39 -23.36 -1.36
C PRO A 799 17.95 -24.74 -1.70
N GLU A 800 18.87 -24.81 -2.66
CA GLU A 800 19.50 -26.08 -3.05
C GLU A 800 20.39 -26.67 -1.94
N GLY A 801 20.99 -25.80 -1.11
CA GLY A 801 21.82 -26.25 0.00
C GLY A 801 20.99 -26.79 1.16
N CYS A 802 19.89 -26.12 1.48
CA CYS A 802 18.86 -26.63 2.40
C CYS A 802 18.35 -28.00 1.93
N ARG A 803 18.03 -28.13 0.63
CA ARG A 803 17.57 -29.39 0.04
C ARG A 803 18.58 -30.54 0.21
N LEU A 804 19.84 -30.34 -0.17
CA LEU A 804 20.88 -31.36 -0.01
C LEU A 804 21.14 -31.71 1.47
N ASN A 805 21.06 -30.74 2.37
CA ASN A 805 21.22 -30.99 3.80
C ASN A 805 20.10 -31.86 4.38
N VAL A 806 18.85 -31.66 3.94
CA VAL A 806 17.71 -32.52 4.28
C VAL A 806 17.91 -33.93 3.71
N GLU A 807 18.32 -34.05 2.44
CA GLU A 807 18.57 -35.37 1.83
C GLU A 807 19.66 -36.17 2.55
N ARG A 808 20.72 -35.52 3.03
CA ARG A 808 21.76 -36.18 3.83
C ARG A 808 21.22 -36.75 5.14
N GLN A 809 20.39 -35.98 5.83
CA GLN A 809 19.76 -36.44 7.06
C GLN A 809 18.82 -37.63 6.79
N ILE A 810 18.08 -37.59 5.68
CA ILE A 810 17.22 -38.70 5.25
C ILE A 810 18.06 -39.97 5.00
N VAL A 811 19.17 -39.87 4.28
CA VAL A 811 20.07 -41.01 4.05
C VAL A 811 20.60 -41.61 5.36
N ILE A 812 20.87 -40.78 6.37
CA ILE A 812 21.29 -41.26 7.70
C ILE A 812 20.13 -41.94 8.43
N ALA A 813 18.92 -41.40 8.33
CA ALA A 813 17.72 -41.98 8.93
C ALA A 813 17.34 -43.34 8.32
N GLU A 814 17.45 -43.49 7.00
CA GLU A 814 17.16 -44.74 6.25
C GLU A 814 18.05 -45.92 6.67
N GLN A 815 19.20 -45.66 7.32
CA GLN A 815 20.06 -46.71 7.87
C GLN A 815 19.52 -47.32 9.17
N ALA A 816 18.40 -46.83 9.70
CA ALA A 816 17.77 -47.40 10.89
C ALA A 816 17.18 -48.78 10.57
N PRO A 817 17.36 -49.79 11.44
CA PRO A 817 16.70 -51.08 11.26
C PRO A 817 15.19 -50.94 11.50
N PRO A 818 14.33 -51.62 10.72
CA PRO A 818 12.89 -51.68 11.00
C PRO A 818 12.67 -52.25 12.40
N ARG A 819 11.81 -51.59 13.21
CA ARG A 819 11.45 -52.06 14.56
C ARG A 819 9.94 -52.16 14.73
N GLU A 820 9.50 -53.27 15.30
CA GLU A 820 8.10 -53.56 15.60
C GLU A 820 7.69 -52.82 16.88
N GLY A 821 6.71 -51.91 16.80
CA GLY A 821 6.26 -51.09 17.94
C GLY A 821 6.64 -49.60 17.88
N ALA A 822 7.30 -49.15 16.80
CA ALA A 822 7.62 -47.74 16.62
C ALA A 822 6.35 -46.85 16.45
N PRO A 823 6.38 -45.58 16.89
CA PRO A 823 5.28 -44.64 16.72
C PRO A 823 4.88 -44.50 15.25
N ARG A 824 3.58 -44.64 14.94
CA ARG A 824 3.08 -44.58 13.55
C ARG A 824 2.63 -43.18 13.15
N ASN A 825 2.16 -42.39 14.11
CA ASN A 825 1.60 -41.06 13.90
C ASN A 825 2.27 -40.07 14.85
N VAL A 826 3.03 -39.13 14.29
CA VAL A 826 3.89 -38.23 15.06
C VAL A 826 3.56 -36.77 14.77
N LEU A 827 3.25 -36.01 15.81
CA LEU A 827 3.15 -34.56 15.76
C LEU A 827 4.43 -33.93 16.29
N VAL A 828 5.02 -33.00 15.55
CA VAL A 828 6.20 -32.24 15.98
C VAL A 828 5.89 -30.75 15.97
N ILE A 829 5.98 -30.11 17.12
CA ILE A 829 5.80 -28.66 17.31
C ILE A 829 7.18 -28.00 17.37
N GLY A 830 7.44 -27.05 16.47
CA GLY A 830 8.77 -26.48 16.25
C GLY A 830 9.62 -27.34 15.32
N ALA A 831 9.13 -27.61 14.11
CA ALA A 831 9.63 -28.72 13.28
C ALA A 831 10.45 -28.36 12.03
N SER A 832 10.82 -27.09 11.85
CA SER A 832 11.45 -26.60 10.60
C SER A 832 12.99 -26.72 10.58
N THR A 833 13.64 -26.81 11.74
CA THR A 833 15.11 -26.88 11.87
C THR A 833 15.53 -27.73 13.08
N GLY A 834 16.84 -27.97 13.23
CA GLY A 834 17.43 -28.57 14.43
C GLY A 834 16.85 -29.95 14.78
N TYR A 835 16.60 -30.17 16.08
CA TYR A 835 16.02 -31.43 16.56
C TYR A 835 14.61 -31.67 16.05
N GLY A 836 13.75 -30.65 15.94
CA GLY A 836 12.38 -30.84 15.42
C GLY A 836 12.35 -31.37 13.99
N LEU A 837 13.17 -30.82 13.10
CA LEU A 837 13.32 -31.34 11.73
C LEU A 837 13.90 -32.76 11.73
N ALA A 838 14.93 -33.00 12.53
CA ALA A 838 15.56 -34.32 12.65
C ALA A 838 14.58 -35.39 13.16
N SER A 839 13.69 -35.04 14.09
CA SER A 839 12.66 -35.95 14.60
C SER A 839 11.65 -36.32 13.52
N ARG A 840 11.25 -35.36 12.68
CA ARG A 840 10.37 -35.65 11.53
C ARG A 840 11.04 -36.59 10.53
N ILE A 841 12.30 -36.32 10.20
CA ILE A 841 13.08 -37.15 9.27
C ILE A 841 13.27 -38.56 9.83
N ALA A 842 13.70 -38.68 11.09
CA ALA A 842 13.90 -39.96 11.76
C ALA A 842 12.59 -40.76 11.84
N ALA A 843 11.49 -40.13 12.26
CA ALA A 843 10.18 -40.77 12.33
C ALA A 843 9.71 -41.28 10.95
N GLY A 844 9.77 -40.41 9.93
CA GLY A 844 9.28 -40.72 8.59
C GLY A 844 10.12 -41.78 7.86
N TRP A 845 11.41 -41.53 7.68
CA TRP A 845 12.29 -42.39 6.86
C TRP A 845 12.96 -43.51 7.66
N GLY A 846 13.20 -43.32 8.95
CA GLY A 846 13.77 -44.37 9.80
C GLY A 846 12.73 -45.40 10.24
N TYR A 847 11.47 -44.98 10.45
CA TYR A 847 10.44 -45.83 11.07
C TYR A 847 9.10 -45.86 10.32
N GLY A 848 8.97 -45.17 9.19
CA GLY A 848 7.76 -45.20 8.37
C GLY A 848 6.56 -44.46 8.97
N ALA A 849 6.79 -43.54 9.90
CA ALA A 849 5.71 -42.79 10.55
C ALA A 849 5.10 -41.72 9.64
N ARG A 850 3.79 -41.51 9.77
CA ARG A 850 3.10 -40.32 9.27
C ARG A 850 3.43 -39.14 10.18
N THR A 851 3.87 -38.02 9.61
CA THR A 851 4.30 -36.86 10.42
C THR A 851 3.52 -35.59 10.09
N LEU A 852 3.18 -34.82 11.13
CA LEU A 852 2.71 -33.44 11.02
C LEU A 852 3.72 -32.53 11.72
N GLY A 853 4.19 -31.51 11.02
CA GLY A 853 5.09 -30.49 11.58
C GLY A 853 4.42 -29.13 11.70
N VAL A 854 4.50 -28.51 12.86
CA VAL A 854 4.09 -27.10 13.08
C VAL A 854 5.34 -26.24 13.20
N PHE A 855 5.40 -25.13 12.47
CA PHE A 855 6.50 -24.17 12.52
C PHE A 855 6.02 -22.79 12.07
N PHE A 856 6.85 -21.76 12.31
CA PHE A 856 6.54 -20.39 11.88
C PHE A 856 7.75 -19.79 11.18
N GLU A 857 7.72 -19.79 9.85
CA GLU A 857 8.86 -19.49 8.98
C GLU A 857 8.45 -18.51 7.87
N ARG A 858 9.35 -17.58 7.53
CA ARG A 858 9.08 -16.57 6.51
C ARG A 858 9.20 -17.19 5.10
N PRO A 859 8.16 -17.13 4.26
CA PRO A 859 8.23 -17.56 2.87
C PRO A 859 9.21 -16.70 2.06
N PRO A 860 9.62 -17.13 0.85
CA PRO A 860 10.38 -16.26 -0.05
C PRO A 860 9.52 -15.07 -0.49
N ASP A 861 10.14 -13.92 -0.72
CA ASP A 861 9.53 -12.74 -1.35
C ASP A 861 10.41 -12.26 -2.52
N GLU A 862 9.99 -11.23 -3.24
CA GLU A 862 10.68 -10.74 -4.45
C GLU A 862 12.12 -10.25 -4.20
N GLU A 863 12.46 -9.87 -2.95
CA GLU A 863 13.76 -9.29 -2.59
C GLU A 863 14.63 -10.21 -1.72
N LYS A 864 14.02 -11.13 -0.98
CA LYS A 864 14.67 -11.96 0.05
C LYS A 864 14.28 -13.42 -0.11
N THR A 865 15.28 -14.29 -0.12
CA THR A 865 15.10 -15.74 0.00
C THR A 865 14.26 -16.09 1.23
N ALA A 866 13.55 -17.21 1.23
CA ALA A 866 12.88 -17.74 2.41
C ALA A 866 13.85 -17.96 3.58
N THR A 867 13.34 -18.14 4.80
CA THR A 867 14.16 -18.65 5.91
C THR A 867 14.57 -20.09 5.64
N ALA A 868 15.66 -20.53 6.27
CA ALA A 868 16.17 -21.89 6.07
C ALA A 868 15.16 -22.97 6.48
N GLY A 869 14.40 -22.74 7.55
CA GLY A 869 13.35 -23.66 7.99
C GLY A 869 12.22 -23.84 6.98
N TYR A 870 11.88 -22.78 6.24
CA TYR A 870 10.92 -22.85 5.14
C TYR A 870 11.44 -23.77 4.03
N TYR A 871 12.65 -23.52 3.51
CA TYR A 871 13.25 -24.37 2.46
C TYR A 871 13.51 -25.81 2.90
N ASN A 872 13.91 -26.03 4.16
CA ASN A 872 14.06 -27.39 4.70
C ASN A 872 12.73 -28.15 4.65
N THR A 873 11.63 -27.49 4.99
CA THR A 873 10.30 -28.12 4.96
C THR A 873 9.84 -28.39 3.52
N VAL A 874 10.08 -27.45 2.60
CA VAL A 874 9.84 -27.68 1.17
C VAL A 874 10.59 -28.92 0.67
N ALA A 875 11.87 -29.05 1.01
CA ALA A 875 12.67 -30.20 0.62
C ALA A 875 12.17 -31.51 1.25
N LEU A 876 11.75 -31.46 2.52
CA LEU A 876 11.17 -32.60 3.23
C LEU A 876 9.87 -33.07 2.56
N ASP A 877 8.93 -32.17 2.28
CA ASP A 877 7.65 -32.48 1.62
C ASP A 877 7.87 -33.04 0.20
N GLN A 878 8.73 -32.40 -0.60
CA GLN A 878 9.06 -32.87 -1.94
C GLN A 878 9.66 -34.28 -1.92
N ARG A 879 10.52 -34.58 -0.93
CA ARG A 879 11.11 -35.91 -0.78
C ARG A 879 10.08 -36.92 -0.26
N ALA A 880 9.22 -36.55 0.69
CA ALA A 880 8.17 -37.42 1.21
C ALA A 880 7.19 -37.84 0.10
N ARG A 881 6.75 -36.90 -0.75
CA ARG A 881 5.89 -37.18 -1.91
C ARG A 881 6.54 -38.14 -2.91
N ARG A 882 7.85 -38.00 -3.13
CA ARG A 882 8.61 -38.88 -4.02
C ARG A 882 8.67 -40.31 -3.48
N ASP A 883 8.81 -40.44 -2.16
CA ASP A 883 8.96 -41.72 -1.48
C ASP A 883 7.61 -42.32 -1.03
N GLY A 884 6.50 -41.62 -1.24
CA GLY A 884 5.15 -42.06 -0.87
C GLY A 884 4.85 -41.98 0.62
N LEU A 885 5.55 -41.14 1.37
CA LEU A 885 5.37 -40.91 2.81
C LEU A 885 4.45 -39.71 3.07
N LEU A 886 3.72 -39.74 4.19
CA LEU A 886 2.89 -38.62 4.64
C LEU A 886 3.68 -37.68 5.56
N ALA A 887 3.90 -36.45 5.10
CA ALA A 887 4.61 -35.40 5.82
C ALA A 887 3.85 -34.06 5.75
N ALA A 888 2.71 -34.00 6.43
CA ALA A 888 1.87 -32.80 6.51
C ALA A 888 2.58 -31.66 7.26
N HIS A 889 2.18 -30.42 7.03
CA HIS A 889 2.82 -29.27 7.64
C HIS A 889 1.89 -28.07 7.84
N ILE A 890 2.14 -27.30 8.89
CA ILE A 890 1.48 -26.02 9.17
C ILE A 890 2.57 -24.95 9.36
N ASN A 891 2.48 -23.90 8.55
CA ASN A 891 3.30 -22.69 8.73
C ASN A 891 2.48 -21.63 9.47
N GLY A 892 2.44 -21.70 10.79
CA GLY A 892 1.64 -20.84 11.66
C GLY A 892 2.23 -20.72 13.06
N ASP A 893 1.81 -19.68 13.79
CA ASP A 893 2.27 -19.47 15.17
C ASP A 893 1.72 -20.58 16.07
N ALA A 894 2.60 -21.46 16.54
CA ALA A 894 2.27 -22.59 17.41
C ALA A 894 1.59 -22.17 18.73
N PHE A 895 1.76 -20.92 19.16
CA PHE A 895 1.09 -20.39 20.35
C PHE A 895 -0.38 -20.02 20.10
N SER A 896 -0.76 -19.79 18.84
CA SER A 896 -2.12 -19.38 18.48
C SER A 896 -3.14 -20.52 18.58
N ASP A 897 -4.37 -20.17 18.99
CA ASP A 897 -5.49 -21.13 18.99
C ASP A 897 -5.89 -21.54 17.57
N GLU A 898 -5.67 -20.67 16.57
CA GLU A 898 -5.93 -20.96 15.17
C GLU A 898 -5.05 -22.09 14.65
N CYS A 899 -3.73 -22.01 14.86
CA CYS A 899 -2.80 -23.06 14.46
C CYS A 899 -3.09 -24.39 15.17
N LYS A 900 -3.50 -24.33 16.45
CA LYS A 900 -3.95 -25.52 17.20
C LYS A 900 -5.20 -26.16 16.58
N ARG A 901 -6.18 -25.35 16.16
CA ARG A 901 -7.39 -25.85 15.47
C ARG A 901 -7.07 -26.48 14.12
N GLU A 902 -6.21 -25.86 13.32
CA GLU A 902 -5.76 -26.40 12.03
C GLU A 902 -5.03 -27.73 12.22
N ALA A 903 -4.13 -27.81 13.19
CA ALA A 903 -3.43 -29.04 13.53
C ALA A 903 -4.41 -30.15 13.95
N ILE A 904 -5.40 -29.83 14.77
CA ILE A 904 -6.48 -30.76 15.16
C ILE A 904 -7.23 -31.30 13.94
N GLU A 905 -7.54 -30.45 12.96
CA GLU A 905 -8.24 -30.85 11.75
C GLU A 905 -7.41 -31.79 10.88
N ILE A 906 -6.14 -31.45 10.62
CA ILE A 906 -5.22 -32.31 9.85
C ILE A 906 -5.00 -33.63 10.58
N VAL A 907 -4.79 -33.59 11.90
CA VAL A 907 -4.63 -34.82 12.69
C VAL A 907 -5.87 -35.69 12.55
N ARG A 908 -7.08 -35.13 12.71
CA ARG A 908 -8.34 -35.87 12.57
C ARG A 908 -8.49 -36.51 11.19
N ARG A 909 -8.07 -35.80 10.14
CA ARG A 909 -8.19 -36.23 8.75
C ARG A 909 -7.17 -37.30 8.37
N GLU A 910 -5.92 -37.17 8.82
CA GLU A 910 -4.79 -37.88 8.21
C GLU A 910 -3.89 -38.67 9.16
N LEU A 911 -3.87 -38.36 10.46
CA LEU A 911 -2.93 -38.97 11.42
C LEU A 911 -3.61 -39.69 12.59
N ALA A 912 -4.84 -39.35 12.95
CA ALA A 912 -5.46 -39.81 14.19
C ALA A 912 -5.60 -41.34 14.26
N PRO A 913 -5.39 -41.96 15.45
CA PRO A 913 -4.92 -41.33 16.69
C PRO A 913 -3.39 -41.09 16.71
N LEU A 914 -2.92 -40.11 17.48
CA LEU A 914 -1.50 -39.76 17.64
C LEU A 914 -0.79 -40.68 18.65
N ASP A 915 0.37 -41.22 18.26
CA ASP A 915 1.19 -42.11 19.08
C ASP A 915 2.29 -41.35 19.84
N LEU A 916 2.84 -40.29 19.23
CA LEU A 916 3.92 -39.48 19.80
C LEU A 916 3.75 -38.00 19.48
N ILE A 917 3.92 -37.15 20.49
CA ILE A 917 3.88 -35.68 20.36
C ILE A 917 5.19 -35.09 20.87
N ILE A 918 5.93 -34.41 20.00
CA ILE A 918 7.22 -33.78 20.30
C ILE A 918 7.05 -32.27 20.37
N TYR A 919 7.44 -31.67 21.50
CA TYR A 919 7.47 -30.25 21.75
C TYR A 919 8.92 -29.74 21.70
N SER A 920 9.28 -29.12 20.57
CA SER A 920 10.62 -28.63 20.24
C SER A 920 10.58 -27.13 19.92
N LEU A 921 9.95 -26.33 20.77
CA LEU A 921 9.74 -24.90 20.54
C LEU A 921 10.76 -24.05 21.30
N ALA A 922 11.49 -23.21 20.58
CA ALA A 922 12.45 -22.25 21.13
C ALA A 922 12.24 -20.87 20.49
N SER A 923 11.12 -20.23 20.83
CA SER A 923 10.79 -18.89 20.32
C SER A 923 11.38 -17.80 21.20
N PRO A 924 11.83 -16.65 20.65
CA PRO A 924 12.20 -15.48 21.45
C PRO A 924 10.99 -14.72 22.00
N LYS A 925 9.79 -14.97 21.46
CA LYS A 925 8.58 -14.19 21.70
C LYS A 925 7.33 -15.08 21.68
N ARG A 926 6.39 -14.81 22.59
CA ARG A 926 5.06 -15.44 22.64
C ARG A 926 4.01 -14.36 22.84
N ALA A 927 2.97 -14.34 22.01
CA ALA A 927 1.72 -13.66 22.36
C ALA A 927 0.82 -14.66 23.08
N HIS A 928 0.39 -14.34 24.30
CA HIS A 928 -0.47 -15.24 25.05
C HIS A 928 -1.85 -15.31 24.36
N PRO A 929 -2.32 -16.49 23.93
CA PRO A 929 -3.45 -16.62 23.00
C PRO A 929 -4.76 -16.04 23.54
N ARG A 930 -4.95 -16.03 24.86
CA ARG A 930 -6.20 -15.55 25.49
C ARG A 930 -6.15 -14.11 26.02
N THR A 931 -4.97 -13.58 26.32
CA THR A 931 -4.82 -12.27 26.98
C THR A 931 -4.20 -11.24 26.05
N GLY A 932 -3.61 -11.66 24.92
CA GLY A 932 -2.87 -10.80 24.01
C GLY A 932 -1.54 -10.29 24.57
N VAL A 933 -1.19 -10.63 25.81
CA VAL A 933 0.06 -10.18 26.45
C VAL A 933 1.25 -10.77 25.71
N ILE A 934 2.18 -9.89 25.34
CA ILE A 934 3.40 -10.27 24.64
C ILE A 934 4.53 -10.47 25.65
N HIS A 935 5.05 -11.69 25.71
CA HIS A 935 6.22 -12.08 26.49
C HIS A 935 7.43 -12.21 25.58
N ASN A 936 8.59 -11.74 26.06
CA ASN A 936 9.87 -11.87 25.36
C ASN A 936 10.87 -12.59 26.27
N SER A 937 11.47 -13.67 25.77
CA SER A 937 12.50 -14.39 26.52
C SER A 937 13.82 -13.63 26.49
N VAL A 938 14.58 -13.67 27.57
CA VAL A 938 15.96 -13.16 27.62
C VAL A 938 16.91 -14.23 28.12
N LEU A 939 18.19 -14.08 27.81
CA LEU A 939 19.27 -15.00 28.19
C LEU A 939 20.16 -14.32 29.23
N LYS A 940 19.81 -14.44 30.51
CA LYS A 940 20.50 -13.74 31.59
C LYS A 940 20.67 -14.63 32.82
N PRO A 941 21.77 -14.46 33.59
CA PRO A 941 21.91 -15.08 34.90
C PRO A 941 20.88 -14.50 35.88
N ILE A 942 20.59 -15.22 36.97
CA ILE A 942 19.71 -14.75 38.04
C ILE A 942 20.57 -14.36 39.26
N GLY A 943 20.23 -13.25 39.89
CA GLY A 943 20.88 -12.79 41.13
C GLY A 943 22.15 -11.96 40.92
N GLN A 944 23.13 -12.46 40.17
CA GLN A 944 24.41 -11.75 39.95
C GLN A 944 24.82 -11.73 38.47
N SER A 945 25.62 -10.73 38.08
CA SER A 945 26.20 -10.67 36.74
C SER A 945 27.15 -11.85 36.50
N TYR A 946 27.20 -12.35 35.28
CA TYR A 946 28.08 -13.43 34.86
C TYR A 946 29.02 -12.95 33.76
N SER A 947 30.32 -13.22 33.88
CA SER A 947 31.31 -12.86 32.86
C SER A 947 32.16 -14.06 32.49
N ASP A 948 32.33 -14.32 31.19
CA ASP A 948 33.22 -15.36 30.68
C ASP A 948 33.62 -15.04 29.23
N ARG A 949 34.35 -15.95 28.58
CA ARG A 949 34.82 -15.79 27.19
C ARG A 949 33.85 -16.40 26.19
N THR A 950 33.78 -15.77 25.02
CA THR A 950 33.04 -16.24 23.84
C THR A 950 33.84 -15.97 22.57
N ILE A 951 33.36 -16.47 21.44
CA ILE A 951 33.91 -16.15 20.11
C ILE A 951 33.01 -15.11 19.43
N GLU A 952 33.59 -13.98 19.06
CA GLU A 952 32.94 -13.00 18.17
C GLU A 952 33.06 -13.51 16.72
N LEU A 953 31.94 -13.92 16.12
CA LEU A 953 31.93 -14.67 14.85
C LEU A 953 32.43 -13.88 13.64
N ASP A 954 32.25 -12.57 13.63
CA ASP A 954 32.65 -11.70 12.50
C ASP A 954 34.15 -11.40 12.52
N SER A 955 34.71 -11.14 13.71
CA SER A 955 36.14 -10.83 13.86
C SER A 955 37.01 -12.06 14.13
N GLU A 956 36.37 -13.20 14.41
CA GLU A 956 37.01 -14.45 14.85
C GLU A 956 37.89 -14.29 16.10
N LYS A 957 37.47 -13.41 17.03
CA LYS A 957 38.24 -13.10 18.25
C LYS A 957 37.63 -13.77 19.47
N VAL A 958 38.49 -14.21 20.39
CA VAL A 958 38.08 -14.62 21.73
C VAL A 958 37.96 -13.36 22.57
N VAL A 959 36.75 -13.07 23.04
CA VAL A 959 36.42 -11.85 23.80
C VAL A 959 35.73 -12.21 25.11
N SER A 960 35.88 -11.35 26.11
CA SER A 960 35.11 -11.46 27.36
C SER A 960 33.76 -10.76 27.21
N VAL A 961 32.70 -11.39 27.66
CA VAL A 961 31.33 -10.87 27.66
C VAL A 961 30.77 -10.93 29.07
N THR A 962 30.11 -9.84 29.49
CA THR A 962 29.46 -9.73 30.80
C THR A 962 27.96 -9.60 30.60
N LEU A 963 27.20 -10.54 31.17
CA LEU A 963 25.75 -10.53 31.22
C LEU A 963 25.25 -9.97 32.56
N PRO A 964 24.37 -8.96 32.57
CA PRO A 964 23.74 -8.47 33.79
C PRO A 964 22.69 -9.48 34.32
N PRO A 965 22.36 -9.45 35.62
CA PRO A 965 21.30 -10.29 36.17
C PRO A 965 19.93 -9.93 35.56
N ALA A 966 19.06 -10.93 35.45
CA ALA A 966 17.68 -10.79 35.01
C ALA A 966 16.81 -10.13 36.09
N SER A 967 15.87 -9.30 35.67
CA SER A 967 14.77 -8.82 36.51
C SER A 967 13.70 -9.90 36.70
N GLU A 968 12.87 -9.78 37.74
CA GLU A 968 11.72 -10.68 37.98
C GLU A 968 10.78 -10.76 36.78
N LYS A 969 10.53 -9.63 36.11
CA LYS A 969 9.71 -9.60 34.90
C LYS A 969 10.34 -10.41 33.76
N GLU A 970 11.65 -10.25 33.55
CA GLU A 970 12.38 -10.98 32.50
C GLU A 970 12.41 -12.49 32.77
N ILE A 971 12.50 -12.90 34.03
CA ILE A 971 12.37 -14.30 34.44
C ILE A 971 10.97 -14.81 34.10
N ALA A 972 9.93 -14.10 34.54
CA ALA A 972 8.54 -14.47 34.29
C ALA A 972 8.21 -14.54 32.79
N ASP A 973 8.65 -13.56 32.00
CA ASP A 973 8.45 -13.56 30.55
C ASP A 973 9.19 -14.72 29.87
N THR A 974 10.40 -15.05 30.32
CA THR A 974 11.14 -16.20 29.78
C THR A 974 10.45 -17.52 30.09
N VAL A 975 9.91 -17.67 31.31
CA VAL A 975 9.08 -18.83 31.69
C VAL A 975 7.80 -18.89 30.86
N ALA A 976 7.12 -17.77 30.63
CA ALA A 976 5.91 -17.74 29.82
C ALA A 976 6.17 -18.17 28.35
N VAL A 977 7.35 -17.87 27.80
CA VAL A 977 7.71 -18.21 26.41
C VAL A 977 8.25 -19.64 26.27
N MET A 978 9.14 -20.06 27.17
CA MET A 978 9.92 -21.32 27.06
C MET A 978 9.54 -22.39 28.09
N GLY A 979 8.57 -22.11 28.96
CA GLY A 979 8.03 -23.06 29.93
C GLY A 979 7.06 -24.06 29.31
N GLY A 980 6.41 -24.85 30.17
CA GLY A 980 5.58 -25.98 29.75
C GLY A 980 4.08 -25.69 29.62
N ASP A 981 3.65 -24.46 29.90
CA ASP A 981 2.24 -24.05 29.81
C ASP A 981 1.64 -24.31 28.40
N ASP A 982 2.31 -23.87 27.33
CA ASP A 982 1.77 -24.08 25.98
C ASP A 982 1.79 -25.56 25.56
N TRP A 983 2.81 -26.32 25.99
CA TRP A 983 2.86 -27.76 25.79
C TRP A 983 1.64 -28.44 26.42
N ARG A 984 1.27 -28.03 27.64
CA ARG A 984 0.06 -28.52 28.30
C ARG A 984 -1.20 -28.17 27.51
N ILE A 985 -1.31 -26.94 27.02
CA ILE A 985 -2.46 -26.49 26.20
C ILE A 985 -2.60 -27.35 24.94
N TRP A 986 -1.51 -27.68 24.25
CA TRP A 986 -1.53 -28.56 23.09
C TRP A 986 -2.07 -29.96 23.42
N ILE A 987 -1.58 -30.58 24.50
CA ILE A 987 -2.03 -31.91 24.90
C ILE A 987 -3.51 -31.90 25.32
N ASP A 988 -3.93 -30.91 26.10
CA ASP A 988 -5.32 -30.78 26.53
C ASP A 988 -6.26 -30.61 25.32
N ALA A 989 -5.88 -29.81 24.32
CA ALA A 989 -6.69 -29.60 23.12
C ALA A 989 -6.83 -30.88 22.29
N LEU A 990 -5.74 -31.64 22.10
CA LEU A 990 -5.78 -32.91 21.38
C LEU A 990 -6.57 -33.99 22.15
N ALA A 991 -6.47 -34.01 23.48
CA ALA A 991 -7.20 -34.94 24.34
C ALA A 991 -8.71 -34.67 24.33
N GLN A 992 -9.13 -33.40 24.37
CA GLN A 992 -10.53 -32.99 24.32
C GLN A 992 -11.22 -33.46 23.03
N GLU A 993 -10.46 -33.48 21.93
CA GLU A 993 -10.93 -33.94 20.61
C GLU A 993 -10.81 -35.45 20.40
N GLY A 994 -10.35 -36.20 21.41
CA GLY A 994 -10.21 -37.66 21.33
C GLY A 994 -9.13 -38.13 20.34
N LEU A 995 -8.11 -37.32 20.08
CA LEU A 995 -7.09 -37.58 19.04
C LEU A 995 -5.86 -38.34 19.55
N LEU A 996 -5.81 -38.71 20.82
CA LEU A 996 -4.67 -39.38 21.45
C LEU A 996 -4.84 -40.91 21.47
N ALA A 997 -3.79 -41.65 21.10
CA ALA A 997 -3.81 -43.11 21.11
C ALA A 997 -3.67 -43.68 22.55
N PRO A 998 -4.19 -44.89 22.81
CA PRO A 998 -3.76 -45.66 23.98
C PRO A 998 -2.23 -45.85 23.95
N GLY A 999 -1.56 -45.55 25.05
CA GLY A 999 -0.10 -45.59 25.18
C GLY A 999 0.63 -44.34 24.67
N VAL A 1000 -0.09 -43.25 24.32
CA VAL A 1000 0.52 -42.04 23.75
C VAL A 1000 1.68 -41.52 24.61
N SER A 1001 2.80 -41.22 23.96
CA SER A 1001 3.93 -40.56 24.61
C SER A 1001 4.01 -39.09 24.17
N THR A 1002 4.45 -38.21 25.07
CA THR A 1002 4.83 -36.85 24.71
C THR A 1002 6.18 -36.46 25.28
N LEU A 1003 6.98 -35.74 24.49
CA LEU A 1003 8.36 -35.38 24.78
C LEU A 1003 8.57 -33.89 24.60
N ALA A 1004 9.16 -33.22 25.58
CA ALA A 1004 9.71 -31.89 25.39
C ALA A 1004 11.24 -31.92 25.34
N TYR A 1005 11.83 -31.24 24.35
CA TYR A 1005 13.28 -31.14 24.20
C TYR A 1005 13.86 -30.06 25.10
N SER A 1006 14.96 -30.40 25.76
CA SER A 1006 15.71 -29.52 26.64
C SER A 1006 17.22 -29.73 26.45
N TYR A 1007 18.01 -28.87 27.07
CA TYR A 1007 19.47 -28.94 27.15
C TYR A 1007 19.85 -28.56 28.58
N ILE A 1008 20.82 -29.18 29.23
CA ILE A 1008 21.31 -28.71 30.55
C ILE A 1008 22.71 -28.15 30.40
N GLY A 1009 23.56 -28.89 29.69
CA GLY A 1009 24.94 -28.53 29.43
C GLY A 1009 25.86 -28.69 30.64
N PRO A 1010 27.15 -28.43 30.45
CA PRO A 1010 28.15 -28.52 31.51
C PRO A 1010 28.15 -27.30 32.42
N GLU A 1011 28.88 -27.41 33.53
CA GLU A 1011 29.00 -26.39 34.59
C GLU A 1011 29.30 -24.99 34.07
N MET A 1012 30.19 -24.86 33.08
CA MET A 1012 30.54 -23.57 32.48
C MET A 1012 29.37 -22.86 31.81
N THR A 1013 28.30 -23.57 31.46
CA THR A 1013 27.09 -23.00 30.83
C THR A 1013 25.92 -22.84 31.80
N TRP A 1014 26.04 -23.38 33.02
CA TRP A 1014 24.99 -23.35 34.04
C TRP A 1014 24.50 -21.96 34.41
N PRO A 1015 25.34 -20.90 34.52
CA PRO A 1015 24.87 -19.56 34.81
C PRO A 1015 23.78 -19.04 33.87
N ILE A 1016 23.68 -19.60 32.66
CA ILE A 1016 22.65 -19.27 31.67
C ILE A 1016 21.59 -20.38 31.60
N TYR A 1017 22.00 -21.64 31.43
CA TYR A 1017 21.09 -22.73 31.09
C TYR A 1017 20.45 -23.45 32.27
N ARG A 1018 21.09 -23.44 33.46
CA ARG A 1018 20.61 -24.14 34.66
C ARG A 1018 20.17 -23.17 35.74
N ASP A 1019 20.97 -22.15 36.00
CA ASP A 1019 20.79 -21.20 37.10
C ASP A 1019 20.24 -19.84 36.61
N GLY A 1020 20.18 -19.63 35.29
CA GLY A 1020 19.66 -18.42 34.65
C GLY A 1020 18.16 -18.47 34.31
N THR A 1021 17.69 -17.50 33.53
CA THR A 1021 16.28 -17.39 33.08
C THR A 1021 15.79 -18.65 32.34
N ILE A 1022 16.61 -19.25 31.48
CA ILE A 1022 16.26 -20.51 30.81
C ILE A 1022 16.12 -21.65 31.84
N GLY A 1023 16.98 -21.68 32.85
CA GLY A 1023 16.90 -22.68 33.92
C GLY A 1023 15.55 -22.67 34.62
N ARG A 1024 15.03 -21.47 34.90
CA ARG A 1024 13.67 -21.30 35.46
C ARG A 1024 12.59 -21.81 34.52
N ALA A 1025 12.69 -21.53 33.22
CA ALA A 1025 11.75 -22.04 32.23
C ALA A 1025 11.80 -23.58 32.12
N LYS A 1026 12.98 -24.19 32.22
CA LYS A 1026 13.13 -25.66 32.22
C LYS A 1026 12.55 -26.32 33.46
N ASN A 1027 12.69 -25.70 34.63
CA ASN A 1027 12.06 -26.20 35.86
C ASN A 1027 10.53 -26.20 35.73
N ASP A 1028 9.96 -25.17 35.09
CA ASP A 1028 8.53 -25.10 34.76
C ASP A 1028 8.13 -26.16 33.72
N LEU A 1029 8.96 -26.39 32.71
CA LEU A 1029 8.77 -27.45 31.72
C LEU A 1029 8.80 -28.86 32.36
N GLU A 1030 9.72 -29.11 33.29
CA GLU A 1030 9.79 -30.35 34.09
C GLU A 1030 8.57 -30.52 35.00
N GLN A 1031 8.06 -29.44 35.61
CA GLN A 1031 6.81 -29.47 36.37
C GLN A 1031 5.62 -29.82 35.48
N SER A 1032 5.57 -29.25 34.26
CA SER A 1032 4.55 -29.53 33.27
C SER A 1032 4.60 -30.98 32.78
N ALA A 1033 5.80 -31.55 32.59
CA ALA A 1033 5.97 -32.97 32.28
C ALA A 1033 5.33 -33.86 33.35
N ARG A 1034 5.62 -33.62 34.64
CA ARG A 1034 5.01 -34.38 35.75
C ARG A 1034 3.48 -34.26 35.76
N SER A 1035 2.96 -33.05 35.49
CA SER A 1035 1.52 -32.79 35.43
C SER A 1035 0.85 -33.51 34.25
N LEU A 1036 1.51 -33.54 33.10
CA LEU A 1036 1.06 -34.25 31.91
C LEU A 1036 1.13 -35.76 32.10
N ASP A 1037 2.17 -36.27 32.75
CA ASP A 1037 2.34 -37.70 33.03
C ASP A 1037 1.21 -38.22 33.93
N ALA A 1038 0.91 -37.48 35.02
CA ALA A 1038 -0.23 -37.77 35.90
C ALA A 1038 -1.59 -37.69 35.19
N PHE A 1039 -1.68 -36.96 34.07
CA PHE A 1039 -2.88 -36.89 33.24
C PHE A 1039 -2.96 -38.04 32.23
N LEU A 1040 -1.85 -38.36 31.55
CA LEU A 1040 -1.80 -39.35 30.47
C LEU A 1040 -1.78 -40.80 30.98
N SER A 1041 -1.08 -41.06 32.07
CA SER A 1041 -0.91 -42.41 32.62
C SER A 1041 -2.24 -43.09 32.99
N PRO A 1042 -3.12 -42.51 33.84
CA PRO A 1042 -4.37 -43.18 34.20
C PRO A 1042 -5.41 -43.20 33.08
N LYS A 1043 -5.36 -42.23 32.14
CA LYS A 1043 -6.40 -42.07 31.10
C LYS A 1043 -6.09 -42.84 29.81
N PHE A 1044 -4.83 -42.86 29.41
CA PHE A 1044 -4.38 -43.41 28.14
C PHE A 1044 -3.36 -44.53 28.31
N GLY A 1045 -2.83 -44.78 29.52
CA GLY A 1045 -1.64 -45.64 29.70
C GLY A 1045 -0.38 -45.03 29.08
N GLY A 1046 -0.40 -43.70 28.86
CA GLY A 1046 0.67 -42.95 28.22
C GLY A 1046 1.64 -42.31 29.21
N ARG A 1047 2.62 -41.55 28.68
CA ARG A 1047 3.68 -40.90 29.48
C ARG A 1047 4.11 -39.55 28.94
N ALA A 1048 4.60 -38.67 29.81
CA ALA A 1048 5.20 -37.39 29.44
C ALA A 1048 6.62 -37.26 29.98
N LEU A 1049 7.59 -36.99 29.11
CA LEU A 1049 9.02 -37.02 29.45
C LEU A 1049 9.75 -35.76 28.98
N ILE A 1050 10.83 -35.41 29.67
CA ILE A 1050 11.82 -34.44 29.21
C ILE A 1050 12.99 -35.18 28.59
N CYS A 1051 13.38 -34.79 27.38
CA CYS A 1051 14.55 -35.33 26.70
C CYS A 1051 15.64 -34.26 26.65
N VAL A 1052 16.71 -34.50 27.41
CA VAL A 1052 17.89 -33.65 27.47
C VAL A 1052 18.82 -34.07 26.33
N ASN A 1053 18.83 -33.25 25.29
CA ASN A 1053 19.65 -33.47 24.11
C ASN A 1053 21.01 -32.81 24.30
N LYS A 1054 21.98 -33.19 23.47
CA LYS A 1054 23.31 -32.57 23.49
C LYS A 1054 23.30 -31.16 22.86
N ALA A 1055 24.34 -30.37 23.12
CA ALA A 1055 24.60 -29.09 22.48
C ALA A 1055 24.84 -29.25 20.97
N VAL A 1056 24.17 -28.41 20.19
CA VAL A 1056 24.31 -28.38 18.73
C VAL A 1056 24.41 -26.95 18.23
N VAL A 1057 25.03 -26.79 17.06
CA VAL A 1057 25.09 -25.49 16.40
C VAL A 1057 23.70 -25.16 15.85
N THR A 1058 23.10 -24.11 16.39
CA THR A 1058 21.81 -23.55 16.00
C THR A 1058 21.93 -22.04 15.93
N GLN A 1059 20.97 -21.37 15.29
CA GLN A 1059 20.94 -19.91 15.32
C GLN A 1059 20.83 -19.38 16.76
N ALA A 1060 20.03 -20.05 17.60
CA ALA A 1060 19.90 -19.71 19.01
C ALA A 1060 21.24 -19.88 19.73
N SER A 1061 21.90 -21.05 19.64
CA SER A 1061 23.15 -21.34 20.33
C SER A 1061 24.32 -20.44 19.91
N ALA A 1062 24.33 -19.97 18.66
CA ALA A 1062 25.31 -18.99 18.18
C ALA A 1062 25.14 -17.58 18.79
N ALA A 1063 23.94 -17.26 19.29
CA ALA A 1063 23.63 -16.00 19.96
C ALA A 1063 23.90 -16.02 21.47
N ILE A 1064 24.09 -17.21 22.06
CA ILE A 1064 24.24 -17.37 23.51
C ILE A 1064 25.70 -17.15 23.88
N PRO A 1065 26.01 -16.19 24.78
CA PRO A 1065 27.36 -16.02 25.31
C PRO A 1065 27.94 -17.34 25.79
N VAL A 1066 29.25 -17.55 25.60
CA VAL A 1066 30.01 -18.77 26.01
C VAL A 1066 29.81 -19.96 25.07
N VAL A 1067 28.63 -20.13 24.49
CA VAL A 1067 28.25 -21.32 23.72
C VAL A 1067 29.01 -21.49 22.39
N PRO A 1068 29.32 -20.45 21.59
CA PRO A 1068 30.16 -20.60 20.40
C PRO A 1068 31.54 -21.19 20.69
N LEU A 1069 32.17 -20.74 21.78
CA LEU A 1069 33.47 -21.26 22.21
C LEU A 1069 33.34 -22.71 22.68
N TYR A 1070 32.31 -23.00 23.48
CA TYR A 1070 32.03 -24.35 23.96
C TYR A 1070 31.80 -25.33 22.80
N LEU A 1071 30.94 -24.99 21.84
CA LEU A 1071 30.65 -25.84 20.69
C LEU A 1071 31.90 -26.08 19.82
N SER A 1072 32.76 -25.08 19.66
CA SER A 1072 34.01 -25.23 18.91
C SER A 1072 34.98 -26.20 19.59
N LEU A 1073 35.03 -26.22 20.93
CA LEU A 1073 35.80 -27.20 21.71
C LEU A 1073 35.15 -28.58 21.68
N LEU A 1074 33.82 -28.63 21.87
CA LEU A 1074 33.05 -29.87 21.89
C LEU A 1074 33.19 -30.64 20.59
N ILE A 1075 33.09 -29.97 19.44
CA ILE A 1075 33.28 -30.59 18.11
C ILE A 1075 34.66 -31.24 18.03
N LYS A 1076 35.73 -30.52 18.42
CA LYS A 1076 37.10 -31.04 18.41
C LYS A 1076 37.26 -32.28 19.30
N VAL A 1077 36.87 -32.16 20.57
CA VAL A 1077 37.08 -33.22 21.57
C VAL A 1077 36.26 -34.47 21.23
N MET A 1078 35.00 -34.30 20.81
CA MET A 1078 34.18 -35.43 20.39
C MET A 1078 34.74 -36.10 19.12
N THR A 1079 35.31 -35.32 18.19
CA THR A 1079 35.93 -35.87 16.98
C THR A 1079 37.17 -36.70 17.29
N GLU A 1080 38.06 -36.18 18.14
CA GLU A 1080 39.27 -36.90 18.56
C GLU A 1080 38.94 -38.21 19.29
N LYS A 1081 37.79 -38.25 19.98
CA LYS A 1081 37.30 -39.42 20.70
C LYS A 1081 36.36 -40.32 19.89
N ARG A 1082 36.05 -39.96 18.64
CA ARG A 1082 35.10 -40.68 17.74
C ARG A 1082 33.70 -40.82 18.34
N LEU A 1083 33.20 -39.75 18.94
CA LEU A 1083 31.89 -39.66 19.60
C LEU A 1083 30.93 -38.72 18.87
N GLU A 1084 31.24 -38.33 17.64
CA GLU A 1084 30.47 -37.38 16.86
C GLU A 1084 29.01 -37.84 16.73
N GLU A 1085 28.10 -36.90 16.93
CA GLU A 1085 26.66 -37.14 16.86
C GLU A 1085 26.00 -35.80 16.50
N GLY A 1086 25.17 -35.75 15.47
CA GLY A 1086 24.35 -34.59 15.14
C GLY A 1086 22.92 -34.74 15.67
N PRO A 1087 22.03 -33.81 15.31
CA PRO A 1087 20.60 -33.95 15.61
C PRO A 1087 20.01 -35.25 15.06
N ILE A 1088 20.31 -35.61 13.81
CA ILE A 1088 19.70 -36.78 13.17
C ILE A 1088 20.17 -38.11 13.77
N GLU A 1089 21.44 -38.23 14.15
CA GLU A 1089 21.95 -39.42 14.82
C GLU A 1089 21.33 -39.60 16.22
N GLN A 1090 21.18 -38.52 16.98
CA GLN A 1090 20.49 -38.55 18.28
C GLN A 1090 19.02 -38.91 18.14
N MET A 1091 18.31 -38.32 17.17
CA MET A 1091 16.90 -38.65 16.97
C MET A 1091 16.73 -40.09 16.48
N ARG A 1092 17.65 -40.61 15.67
CA ARG A 1092 17.66 -42.04 15.33
C ARG A 1092 17.84 -42.93 16.57
N ARG A 1093 18.71 -42.55 17.51
CA ARG A 1093 18.88 -43.26 18.79
C ARG A 1093 17.62 -43.18 19.64
N LEU A 1094 17.06 -41.98 19.80
CA LEU A 1094 15.81 -41.77 20.55
C LEU A 1094 14.67 -42.64 20.01
N PHE A 1095 14.41 -42.58 18.72
CA PHE A 1095 13.31 -43.35 18.11
C PHE A 1095 13.57 -44.86 18.11
N ALA A 1096 14.84 -45.29 18.15
CA ALA A 1096 15.15 -46.71 18.36
C ALA A 1096 14.60 -47.18 19.71
N ASP A 1097 14.74 -46.36 20.76
CA ASP A 1097 14.32 -46.72 22.13
C ASP A 1097 12.80 -46.66 22.32
N PHE A 1098 12.07 -45.87 21.50
CA PHE A 1098 10.59 -45.84 21.49
C PHE A 1098 9.95 -47.05 20.81
N GLY A 1099 10.70 -47.85 20.05
CA GLY A 1099 10.17 -48.97 19.27
C GLY A 1099 9.92 -50.24 20.07
N THR A 1100 10.41 -50.36 21.30
CA THR A 1100 10.17 -51.53 22.16
C THR A 1100 9.48 -51.05 23.43
N ASN A 1101 8.46 -51.76 23.89
CA ASN A 1101 7.70 -51.46 25.12
C ASN A 1101 8.54 -51.67 26.40
N THR A 1102 9.81 -51.32 26.35
CA THR A 1102 10.85 -51.38 27.38
C THR A 1102 10.86 -50.07 28.17
N ASP A 1103 11.11 -50.19 29.47
CA ASP A 1103 11.39 -49.07 30.36
C ASP A 1103 12.51 -48.21 29.74
N LEU A 1104 12.17 -47.00 29.31
CA LEU A 1104 13.19 -46.06 28.85
C LEU A 1104 14.06 -45.71 30.06
N GLU A 1105 15.38 -45.86 29.91
CA GLU A 1105 16.30 -45.47 30.98
C GLU A 1105 16.24 -43.95 31.18
N THR A 1106 15.76 -43.55 32.36
CA THR A 1106 15.74 -42.15 32.80
C THR A 1106 16.76 -41.92 33.89
N ASP A 1107 17.25 -40.68 34.02
CA ASP A 1107 18.00 -40.27 35.19
C ASP A 1107 17.14 -40.25 36.47
N GLU A 1108 17.77 -39.97 37.62
CA GLU A 1108 17.12 -39.89 38.94
C GLU A 1108 15.95 -38.89 39.04
N THR A 1109 15.80 -38.00 38.05
CA THR A 1109 14.71 -37.03 37.97
C THR A 1109 13.68 -37.35 36.89
N GLY A 1110 13.80 -38.50 36.23
CA GLY A 1110 12.86 -38.95 35.20
C GLY A 1110 13.14 -38.39 33.80
N ARG A 1111 14.36 -37.90 33.52
CA ARG A 1111 14.73 -37.33 32.21
C ARG A 1111 15.44 -38.35 31.34
N LEU A 1112 15.15 -38.33 30.04
CA LEU A 1112 15.94 -39.06 29.04
C LEU A 1112 17.21 -38.27 28.74
N ARG A 1113 18.36 -38.94 28.77
CA ARG A 1113 19.69 -38.32 28.60
C ARG A 1113 20.31 -38.75 27.27
N LEU A 1114 20.08 -37.97 26.22
CA LEU A 1114 20.77 -38.14 24.93
C LEU A 1114 22.07 -37.32 24.85
N ASP A 1115 22.34 -36.48 25.85
CA ASP A 1115 23.59 -35.77 26.03
C ASP A 1115 24.70 -36.63 26.66
N ASP A 1116 24.45 -37.91 26.94
CA ASP A 1116 25.38 -38.84 27.57
C ASP A 1116 26.78 -38.86 26.94
N ARG A 1117 26.87 -38.80 25.60
CA ARG A 1117 28.16 -38.74 24.88
C ARG A 1117 28.91 -37.42 25.10
N GLU A 1118 28.20 -36.30 25.14
CA GLU A 1118 28.78 -35.00 25.50
C GLU A 1118 29.21 -35.01 26.95
N MET A 1119 28.37 -35.51 27.85
CA MET A 1119 28.56 -35.46 29.30
C MET A 1119 29.51 -36.52 29.87
N ARG A 1120 30.11 -37.36 29.03
CA ARG A 1120 31.18 -38.27 29.44
C ARG A 1120 32.29 -37.52 30.20
N THR A 1121 32.73 -38.08 31.32
CA THR A 1121 33.75 -37.46 32.19
C THR A 1121 35.03 -37.14 31.42
N ASP A 1122 35.47 -38.02 30.52
CA ASP A 1122 36.69 -37.81 29.73
C ASP A 1122 36.55 -36.75 28.63
N VAL A 1123 35.32 -36.43 28.19
CA VAL A 1123 35.02 -35.31 27.28
C VAL A 1123 35.03 -34.01 28.06
N GLN A 1124 34.26 -33.91 29.14
CA GLN A 1124 34.16 -32.68 29.92
C GLN A 1124 35.47 -32.30 30.62
N THR A 1125 36.27 -33.29 31.07
CA THR A 1125 37.60 -33.04 31.65
C THR A 1125 38.54 -32.40 30.62
N GLU A 1126 38.51 -32.89 29.38
CA GLU A 1126 39.36 -32.35 28.32
C GLU A 1126 38.92 -30.94 27.88
N ILE A 1127 37.61 -30.69 27.79
CA ILE A 1127 37.10 -29.34 27.53
C ILE A 1127 37.48 -28.39 28.66
N ALA A 1128 37.31 -28.78 29.93
CA ALA A 1128 37.70 -27.97 31.08
C ALA A 1128 39.20 -27.66 31.10
N ARG A 1129 40.05 -28.61 30.66
CA ARG A 1129 41.50 -28.42 30.50
C ARG A 1129 41.81 -27.39 29.41
N LEU A 1130 41.16 -27.51 28.24
CA LEU A 1130 41.40 -26.65 27.08
C LEU A 1130 40.81 -25.25 27.24
N TRP A 1131 39.64 -25.12 27.87
CA TRP A 1131 38.89 -23.88 28.03
C TRP A 1131 39.78 -22.68 28.39
N PRO A 1132 40.49 -22.65 29.55
CA PRO A 1132 41.29 -21.49 29.95
C PRO A 1132 42.45 -21.16 28.99
N GLN A 1133 42.90 -22.11 28.18
CA GLN A 1133 44.03 -21.93 27.26
C GLN A 1133 43.65 -21.25 25.94
N VAL A 1134 42.35 -21.21 25.59
CA VAL A 1134 41.92 -20.64 24.31
C VAL A 1134 42.06 -19.12 24.31
N THR A 1135 42.87 -18.61 23.37
CA THR A 1135 43.06 -17.19 23.06
C THR A 1135 42.74 -16.95 21.58
N THR A 1136 42.69 -15.68 21.16
CA THR A 1136 42.50 -15.33 19.75
C THR A 1136 43.58 -15.94 18.85
N GLU A 1137 44.83 -15.96 19.30
CA GLU A 1137 45.99 -16.43 18.54
C GLU A 1137 45.98 -17.95 18.33
N ASN A 1138 45.45 -18.71 19.30
CA ASN A 1138 45.47 -20.17 19.27
C ASN A 1138 44.09 -20.80 19.02
N LEU A 1139 43.03 -20.00 18.79
CA LEU A 1139 41.65 -20.46 18.60
C LEU A 1139 41.54 -21.62 17.60
N ARG A 1140 42.14 -21.48 16.41
CA ARG A 1140 42.08 -22.50 15.35
C ARG A 1140 42.93 -23.75 15.63
N SER A 1141 43.88 -23.68 16.57
CA SER A 1141 44.70 -24.83 16.97
C SER A 1141 44.08 -25.63 18.12
N LEU A 1142 43.43 -24.94 19.07
CA LEU A 1142 42.87 -25.56 20.28
C LEU A 1142 41.38 -25.89 20.17
N THR A 1143 40.70 -25.42 19.13
CA THR A 1143 39.27 -25.68 18.88
C THR A 1143 39.02 -26.08 17.43
N ASP A 1144 37.87 -26.67 17.12
CA ASP A 1144 37.40 -26.83 15.74
C ASP A 1144 36.43 -25.69 15.36
N PHE A 1145 36.93 -24.45 15.42
CA PHE A 1145 36.15 -23.28 15.02
C PHE A 1145 35.73 -23.32 13.55
N ALA A 1146 36.55 -23.92 12.67
CA ALA A 1146 36.20 -24.11 11.27
C ALA A 1146 35.00 -25.07 11.12
N GLY A 1147 34.96 -26.15 11.90
CA GLY A 1147 33.83 -27.06 12.01
C GLY A 1147 32.58 -26.38 12.55
N PHE A 1148 32.70 -25.56 13.59
CA PHE A 1148 31.60 -24.72 14.08
C PHE A 1148 31.06 -23.81 12.98
N GLN A 1149 31.92 -23.04 12.30
CA GLN A 1149 31.50 -22.14 11.23
C GLN A 1149 30.84 -22.88 10.06
N ARG A 1150 31.34 -24.07 9.71
CA ARG A 1150 30.75 -24.92 8.67
C ARG A 1150 29.37 -25.41 9.09
N GLN A 1151 29.21 -25.94 10.31
CA GLN A 1151 27.90 -26.36 10.82
C GLN A 1151 26.92 -25.19 10.89
N PHE A 1152 27.36 -24.00 11.31
CA PHE A 1152 26.52 -22.80 11.36
C PHE A 1152 26.04 -22.38 9.96
N ARG A 1153 26.93 -22.35 8.97
CA ARG A 1153 26.59 -22.01 7.58
C ARG A 1153 25.66 -23.05 6.95
N ASN A 1154 25.86 -24.33 7.26
CA ASN A 1154 25.02 -25.42 6.77
C ASN A 1154 23.55 -25.26 7.21
N LEU A 1155 23.29 -24.64 8.37
CA LEU A 1155 21.92 -24.34 8.81
C LEU A 1155 21.13 -23.52 7.78
N PHE A 1156 21.82 -22.68 7.01
CA PHE A 1156 21.24 -21.80 6.00
C PHE A 1156 21.52 -22.27 4.57
N GLY A 1157 21.99 -23.51 4.40
CA GLY A 1157 22.28 -24.08 3.09
C GLY A 1157 23.59 -23.59 2.45
N PHE A 1158 24.50 -22.97 3.20
CA PHE A 1158 25.82 -22.56 2.71
C PHE A 1158 26.92 -23.51 3.20
N ASP A 1159 28.01 -23.64 2.43
CA ASP A 1159 29.11 -24.60 2.66
C ASP A 1159 28.69 -26.08 2.69
N VAL A 1160 27.49 -26.38 2.19
CA VAL A 1160 27.03 -27.74 1.90
C VAL A 1160 27.78 -28.27 0.68
N GLU A 1161 28.55 -29.33 0.87
CA GLU A 1161 29.29 -30.02 -0.20
C GLU A 1161 28.34 -30.45 -1.34
N GLY A 1162 28.79 -30.34 -2.60
CA GLY A 1162 27.98 -30.69 -3.78
C GLY A 1162 27.02 -29.60 -4.26
N VAL A 1163 26.92 -28.46 -3.56
CA VAL A 1163 26.21 -27.27 -4.06
C VAL A 1163 27.15 -26.42 -4.90
N ASP A 1164 26.71 -26.06 -6.10
CA ASP A 1164 27.35 -25.04 -6.92
C ASP A 1164 26.73 -23.67 -6.60
N TYR A 1165 27.41 -22.88 -5.74
CA TYR A 1165 26.95 -21.56 -5.30
C TYR A 1165 27.06 -20.47 -6.37
N GLU A 1166 27.71 -20.73 -7.51
CA GLU A 1166 27.76 -19.81 -8.64
C GLU A 1166 26.65 -20.12 -9.66
N ARG A 1167 25.94 -21.23 -9.51
CA ARG A 1167 24.79 -21.60 -10.33
C ARG A 1167 23.54 -20.86 -9.87
N PRO A 1168 22.76 -20.24 -10.78
CA PRO A 1168 21.45 -19.69 -10.45
C PRO A 1168 20.49 -20.79 -9.97
N VAL A 1169 19.93 -20.61 -8.78
CA VAL A 1169 18.95 -21.52 -8.15
C VAL A 1169 17.61 -20.84 -7.98
N GLU A 1170 16.53 -21.62 -8.08
CA GLU A 1170 15.16 -21.15 -7.88
C GLU A 1170 14.92 -20.78 -6.41
N THR A 1171 14.60 -19.51 -6.15
CA THR A 1171 14.38 -19.00 -4.78
C THR A 1171 12.91 -18.95 -4.38
N ASN A 1172 12.01 -18.76 -5.34
CA ASN A 1172 10.58 -18.62 -5.07
C ASN A 1172 9.91 -20.00 -5.10
N ILE A 1173 10.39 -20.91 -4.25
CA ILE A 1173 9.82 -22.25 -4.11
C ILE A 1173 8.73 -22.19 -3.03
N GLU A 1174 7.49 -22.40 -3.42
CA GLU A 1174 6.36 -22.42 -2.49
C GLU A 1174 6.30 -23.76 -1.73
N LEU A 1175 5.93 -23.70 -0.44
CA LEU A 1175 5.38 -24.86 0.26
C LEU A 1175 4.09 -25.24 -0.46
N PRO A 1176 3.98 -26.46 -1.00
CA PRO A 1176 2.79 -26.80 -1.77
C PRO A 1176 1.57 -26.79 -0.83
N SER A 1177 0.62 -25.91 -1.09
CA SER A 1177 -0.65 -25.89 -0.36
C SER A 1177 -1.31 -27.27 -0.47
N GLU A 1178 -1.69 -27.87 0.66
CA GLU A 1178 -2.54 -29.06 0.65
C GLU A 1178 -3.81 -28.73 -0.17
N ARG A 1179 -4.09 -29.56 -1.18
CA ARG A 1179 -5.31 -29.47 -1.98
C ARG A 1179 -6.44 -30.22 -1.30
#